data_AF-A0A6J1LTV1-F1
#
_entry.id   AF-A0A6J1LTV1-F1
#
_cell.length_a   1.000
_cell.length_b   1.000
_cell.length_c   1.000
_cell.angle_alpha   90.00
_cell.angle_beta   90.00
_cell.angle_gamma   90.00
#
_symmetry.space_group_name_H-M   'P 1'
#
loop_
_entity.id
_entity.type
_entity.pdbx_description
1 polymer ?
#
loop_
_entity_poly.entity_id
_entity_poly.type
_entity_poly.pdbx_seq_one_letter_code
_entity_poly.pdbx_strand_id
1 'polypeptide(L)'
;MDTSIRETQKNPIEALSKDELISKYKGLLGIAKKAKQAKDELVEENRQLKDALAKAAAKQSSIPAMQEMLQDFTDKNLILTEQLSSLQHRTKEDADRLQQFEIENESLKRQLGRLSDENDDLLADIERMEQAMQQVNTLGSEQRKNLELLELDIAKIKEAETQNDILRQQADKAAEEAKQRSIELEELQQKYDSVKQLNSEQRKKFNSLKDRFIDVHRKVKNLKECKCVLLETQHEYAASVSKWQKEIIKASQLLCAKMTALQQENVQLKERLEATKSTNQVSGNNKRLLQKVCELERLSKLIKEQQQHNQLPKNALDIDRILSKLSCVEQLASIIKGQQSYQQTVQPISTLNSSYFTSKLNQLQRLAQVLQEERSQQDCAVKLIEQQHERENAQLEANYVELRQQHEDLQTRYQLKENEHAELLAEMRELNEALKARGDVISRMQEQYDKCRMELQTITENLTEKSKQLGQLQSRIEEMEQHEHLNGDAQSDVLSTSTISRAEELNRLRELDDGYEEKYNKLRSLAVKLKKKLQEQTQQIQNMEHAGAAKLEAEVEAIKSAQVQLQQDLNAARAENQKLKSKDKSKSSNVLNLEIEAAEKSLTEVSAKLLAKTTDLEALTETLTSKENTITQLRKEISILEQAQNGETAHCKQLKQEIDRMQAQLKDAVHGRQEALLGKKELEQSVEQQKLQVEEIRLQLAENTQQYETKLKHSQELLKNSLEQLEARQDALTQLDVALRQAERVNEQLQTEYSEYKLKAQAVLRKQQNRDSDKEQYLEVELANMRANEQKLCESRDASALRITQLESQLEDLQRSNTQMQQRSQELLGMIDDLKYQNETLTQDNQRQLQQQQQQLLQHRLQIEQMDDVHQMRVAQLQQQIEQLEKAMPSNPIASSVAVPATATAESTSPEQSKIDFLLDHDSSGETLAQLAAQRKISTASRRSHDFMPLDELLNTSLNAINSDQVTTISNFGRSVSMQDDDLELDGRGETQAALLATKERLSIQESRVRHLTTLLAENEQDLAKLTQMNDMLKEELRRQERSEEREQHMHNSEYLKNVFLKFITLSNSDERQRLVPVLNTILRLSRNEVEMLNCVAKGQKVSTDGSSRSWTGFLSAWSGSGNSANANNNN
;
A
#
# COMPACT_ATOMS: atom_id res chain seq x y z
N MET A 1 174.09 36.34 -32.19
CA MET A 1 175.00 36.77 -33.26
C MET A 1 176.20 37.40 -32.59
N ASP A 2 177.19 36.61 -32.22
CA ASP A 2 178.34 36.19 -33.04
C ASP A 2 179.39 37.28 -33.25
N THR A 3 180.54 37.05 -32.59
CA THR A 3 181.94 37.22 -33.06
C THR A 3 182.43 38.58 -33.58
N SER A 4 183.53 39.11 -33.01
CA SER A 4 184.90 38.89 -33.53
C SER A 4 185.94 39.97 -33.11
N ILE A 5 186.93 39.57 -32.29
CA ILE A 5 188.41 39.66 -32.42
C ILE A 5 189.13 40.91 -33.02
N ARG A 6 190.25 41.27 -32.34
CA ARG A 6 191.52 41.99 -32.74
C ARG A 6 191.51 43.53 -32.83
N GLU A 7 192.59 44.29 -32.57
CA GLU A 7 193.89 44.19 -31.86
C GLU A 7 194.52 45.61 -31.92
N THR A 8 195.27 46.01 -30.88
CA THR A 8 196.41 46.96 -30.87
C THR A 8 196.32 48.37 -31.49
N GLN A 9 196.58 49.43 -30.70
CA GLN A 9 197.79 50.28 -30.84
C GLN A 9 197.88 51.42 -29.80
N LYS A 10 199.12 51.89 -29.63
CA LYS A 10 199.74 52.69 -28.57
C LYS A 10 199.33 54.18 -28.52
N ASN A 11 199.43 54.74 -27.31
CA ASN A 11 199.71 56.13 -26.87
C ASN A 11 199.66 57.26 -27.90
N PRO A 12 198.95 58.38 -27.58
CA PRO A 12 199.58 59.45 -26.78
C PRO A 12 198.63 60.22 -25.84
N ILE A 13 198.93 60.28 -24.54
CA ILE A 13 198.39 61.28 -23.59
C ILE A 13 199.57 62.05 -22.96
N GLU A 14 200.51 62.50 -23.80
CA GLU A 14 201.65 63.34 -23.38
C GLU A 14 201.56 64.79 -23.89
N ALA A 15 200.40 65.25 -24.36
CA ALA A 15 200.22 66.63 -24.82
C ALA A 15 198.79 67.20 -24.64
N LEU A 16 198.00 66.72 -23.66
CA LEU A 16 196.63 67.22 -23.44
C LEU A 16 196.55 68.08 -22.17
N SER A 17 195.95 69.24 -22.33
CA SER A 17 195.79 70.28 -21.32
C SER A 17 194.81 69.83 -20.23
N LYS A 18 194.99 70.34 -19.00
CA LYS A 18 194.17 70.04 -17.80
C LYS A 18 192.65 70.15 -18.05
N ASP A 19 192.24 70.99 -18.99
CA ASP A 19 190.82 71.19 -19.34
C ASP A 19 190.22 70.04 -20.17
N GLU A 20 191.00 69.31 -20.94
CA GLU A 20 190.50 68.19 -21.77
C GLU A 20 190.26 66.92 -20.94
N LEU A 21 191.01 66.73 -19.85
CA LEU A 21 190.80 65.60 -18.93
C LEU A 21 189.47 65.73 -18.18
N ILE A 22 189.13 66.95 -17.73
CA ILE A 22 187.89 67.21 -16.97
C ILE A 22 186.65 66.97 -17.84
N SER A 23 186.72 67.29 -19.14
CA SER A 23 185.62 67.04 -20.08
C SER A 23 185.33 65.54 -20.25
N LYS A 24 186.38 64.71 -20.38
CA LYS A 24 186.21 63.24 -20.48
C LYS A 24 185.65 62.61 -19.20
N TYR A 25 186.06 63.06 -18.01
CA TYR A 25 185.50 62.55 -16.75
C TYR A 25 184.03 62.93 -16.54
N LYS A 26 183.58 64.11 -17.01
CA LYS A 26 182.14 64.45 -17.04
C LYS A 26 181.35 63.57 -18.00
N GLY A 27 181.91 63.23 -19.16
CA GLY A 27 181.30 62.32 -20.13
C GLY A 27 181.05 60.92 -19.56
N LEU A 28 182.04 60.34 -18.86
CA LEU A 28 181.92 59.04 -18.21
C LEU A 28 180.87 59.03 -17.07
N LEU A 29 180.77 60.12 -16.31
CA LEU A 29 179.74 60.25 -15.26
C LEU A 29 178.32 60.33 -15.85
N GLY A 30 178.17 60.96 -17.03
CA GLY A 30 176.90 61.01 -17.76
C GLY A 30 176.43 59.63 -18.25
N ILE A 31 177.36 58.79 -18.71
CA ILE A 31 177.06 57.42 -19.15
C ILE A 31 176.67 56.54 -17.95
N ALA A 32 177.37 56.65 -16.82
CA ALA A 32 177.03 55.91 -15.60
C ALA A 32 175.64 56.25 -15.04
N LYS A 33 175.23 57.53 -15.10
CA LYS A 33 173.86 57.95 -14.72
C LYS A 33 172.79 57.33 -15.61
N LYS A 34 173.00 57.32 -16.94
CA LYS A 34 172.05 56.71 -17.88
C LYS A 34 171.93 55.19 -17.70
N ALA A 35 173.01 54.50 -17.41
CA ALA A 35 172.98 53.05 -17.15
C ALA A 35 172.20 52.70 -15.86
N LYS A 36 172.31 53.53 -14.81
CA LYS A 36 171.51 53.35 -13.59
C LYS A 36 170.02 53.55 -13.85
N GLN A 37 169.67 54.59 -14.61
CA GLN A 37 168.27 54.89 -14.95
C GLN A 37 167.61 53.76 -15.75
N ALA A 38 168.32 53.20 -16.75
CA ALA A 38 167.81 52.06 -17.52
C ALA A 38 167.62 50.78 -16.67
N LYS A 39 168.48 50.56 -15.66
CA LYS A 39 168.32 49.43 -14.73
C LYS A 39 167.08 49.62 -13.85
N ASP A 40 166.87 50.82 -13.31
CA ASP A 40 165.74 51.12 -12.45
C ASP A 40 164.40 51.00 -13.24
N GLU A 41 164.39 51.40 -14.52
CA GLU A 41 163.23 51.23 -15.41
C GLU A 41 162.89 49.75 -15.67
N LEU A 42 163.89 48.90 -15.95
CA LEU A 42 163.66 47.47 -16.17
C LEU A 42 163.16 46.72 -14.91
N VAL A 43 163.57 47.17 -13.71
CA VAL A 43 163.09 46.59 -12.46
C VAL A 43 161.62 46.94 -12.23
N GLU A 44 161.21 48.16 -12.57
CA GLU A 44 159.82 48.58 -12.43
C GLU A 44 158.89 47.87 -13.45
N GLU A 45 159.34 47.67 -14.69
CA GLU A 45 158.60 46.84 -15.66
C GLU A 45 158.44 45.39 -15.17
N ASN A 46 159.49 44.81 -14.58
CA ASN A 46 159.42 43.45 -14.01
C ASN A 46 158.42 43.36 -12.85
N ARG A 47 158.30 44.42 -12.04
CA ARG A 47 157.31 44.51 -10.97
C ARG A 47 155.89 44.57 -11.53
N GLN A 48 155.66 45.40 -12.55
CA GLN A 48 154.35 45.54 -13.18
C GLN A 48 153.87 44.26 -13.86
N LEU A 49 154.77 43.51 -14.52
CA LEU A 49 154.40 42.23 -15.14
C LEU A 49 154.03 41.15 -14.11
N LYS A 50 154.69 41.12 -12.95
CA LYS A 50 154.31 40.22 -11.85
C LYS A 50 152.95 40.56 -11.26
N ASP A 51 152.66 41.86 -11.07
CA ASP A 51 151.35 42.31 -10.57
C ASP A 51 150.21 42.00 -11.57
N ALA A 52 150.47 42.10 -12.88
CA ALA A 52 149.49 41.73 -13.90
C ALA A 52 149.20 40.21 -13.91
N LEU A 53 150.22 39.38 -13.73
CA LEU A 53 150.08 37.92 -13.70
C LEU A 53 149.33 37.45 -12.44
N ALA A 54 149.55 38.09 -11.30
CA ALA A 54 148.78 37.86 -10.07
C ALA A 54 147.28 38.21 -10.22
N LYS A 55 146.96 39.30 -10.93
CA LYS A 55 145.56 39.69 -11.20
C LYS A 55 144.84 38.74 -12.17
N ALA A 56 145.56 38.14 -13.13
CA ALA A 56 144.98 37.15 -14.03
C ALA A 56 144.66 35.82 -13.30
N ALA A 57 145.55 35.36 -12.41
CA ALA A 57 145.33 34.16 -11.60
C ALA A 57 144.10 34.30 -10.67
N ALA A 58 143.88 35.49 -10.09
CA ALA A 58 142.72 35.76 -9.24
C ALA A 58 141.37 35.75 -10.00
N LYS A 59 141.35 35.95 -11.32
CA LYS A 59 140.13 35.81 -12.15
C LYS A 59 139.84 34.36 -12.53
N GLN A 60 140.82 33.46 -12.44
CA GLN A 60 140.61 32.03 -12.71
C GLN A 60 140.00 31.31 -11.49
N SER A 61 140.18 31.83 -10.27
CA SER A 61 139.52 31.33 -9.06
C SER A 61 138.04 31.73 -8.91
N SER A 62 137.51 32.68 -9.71
CA SER A 62 136.10 33.11 -9.63
C SER A 62 135.15 32.35 -10.57
N ILE A 63 135.67 31.54 -11.49
CA ILE A 63 134.87 30.73 -12.44
C ILE A 63 134.12 29.59 -11.73
N PRO A 64 134.73 28.84 -10.77
CA PRO A 64 134.02 27.78 -10.05
C PRO A 64 132.83 28.32 -9.23
N ALA A 65 132.98 29.48 -8.59
CA ALA A 65 131.89 30.09 -7.80
C ALA A 65 130.68 30.51 -8.66
N MET A 66 130.92 30.93 -9.90
CA MET A 66 129.83 31.28 -10.84
C MET A 66 129.13 30.02 -11.38
N GLN A 67 129.89 28.95 -11.62
CA GLN A 67 129.34 27.64 -12.01
C GLN A 67 128.51 27.02 -10.88
N GLU A 68 128.96 27.13 -9.63
CA GLU A 68 128.22 26.68 -8.44
C GLU A 68 126.92 27.48 -8.26
N MET A 69 126.96 28.81 -8.42
CA MET A 69 125.74 29.63 -8.35
C MET A 69 124.74 29.32 -9.49
N LEU A 70 125.22 29.08 -10.71
CA LEU A 70 124.36 28.64 -11.81
C LEU A 70 123.78 27.24 -11.57
N GLN A 71 124.56 26.34 -10.98
CA GLN A 71 124.09 25.02 -10.58
C GLN A 71 123.02 25.15 -9.50
N ASP A 72 123.23 25.96 -8.46
CA ASP A 72 122.25 26.24 -7.41
C ASP A 72 120.95 26.86 -7.95
N PHE A 73 121.04 27.77 -8.93
CA PHE A 73 119.85 28.33 -9.58
C PHE A 73 119.14 27.30 -10.46
N THR A 74 119.90 26.42 -11.12
CA THR A 74 119.34 25.34 -11.94
C THR A 74 118.63 24.32 -11.04
N ASP A 75 119.24 23.93 -9.93
CA ASP A 75 118.68 23.01 -8.95
C ASP A 75 117.44 23.62 -8.26
N LYS A 76 117.49 24.91 -7.88
CA LYS A 76 116.30 25.62 -7.37
C LYS A 76 115.19 25.71 -8.40
N ASN A 77 115.50 26.00 -9.66
CA ASN A 77 114.50 26.04 -10.72
C ASN A 77 113.91 24.65 -10.99
N LEU A 78 114.71 23.59 -10.90
CA LEU A 78 114.23 22.22 -11.01
C LEU A 78 113.27 21.88 -9.87
N ILE A 79 113.65 22.17 -8.63
CA ILE A 79 112.79 21.96 -7.45
C ILE A 79 111.49 22.75 -7.56
N LEU A 80 111.55 24.02 -7.97
CA LEU A 80 110.36 24.84 -8.18
C LEU A 80 109.48 24.31 -9.32
N THR A 81 110.09 23.75 -10.37
CA THR A 81 109.35 23.12 -11.47
C THR A 81 108.68 21.82 -11.03
N GLU A 82 109.37 21.00 -10.23
CA GLU A 82 108.79 19.79 -9.63
C GLU A 82 107.66 20.14 -8.65
N GLN A 83 107.83 21.18 -7.83
CA GLN A 83 106.77 21.70 -6.96
C GLN A 83 105.57 22.24 -7.74
N LEU A 84 105.80 22.98 -8.83
CA LEU A 84 104.72 23.42 -9.72
C LEU A 84 104.02 22.24 -10.38
N SER A 85 104.76 21.23 -10.86
CA SER A 85 104.17 20.03 -11.46
C SER A 85 103.36 19.20 -10.46
N SER A 86 103.82 19.10 -9.21
CA SER A 86 103.11 18.38 -8.16
C SER A 86 101.87 19.15 -7.69
N LEU A 87 101.92 20.48 -7.61
CA LEU A 87 100.75 21.33 -7.36
C LEU A 87 99.75 21.27 -8.51
N GLN A 88 100.22 21.27 -9.77
CA GLN A 88 99.35 21.08 -10.93
C GLN A 88 98.69 19.70 -10.92
N HIS A 89 99.44 18.65 -10.60
CA HIS A 89 98.89 17.30 -10.47
C HIS A 89 97.84 17.25 -9.35
N ARG A 90 98.10 17.86 -8.20
CA ARG A 90 97.17 17.88 -7.07
C ARG A 90 95.91 18.70 -7.37
N THR A 91 96.06 19.83 -8.06
CA THR A 91 94.93 20.64 -8.54
C THR A 91 94.07 19.86 -9.52
N LYS A 92 94.70 19.05 -10.39
CA LYS A 92 93.99 18.16 -11.32
C LYS A 92 93.26 17.04 -10.56
N GLU A 93 93.91 16.39 -9.60
CA GLU A 93 93.27 15.37 -8.76
C GLU A 93 92.08 15.92 -7.96
N ASP A 94 92.20 17.12 -7.41
CA ASP A 94 91.12 17.78 -6.68
C ASP A 94 89.97 18.21 -7.62
N ALA A 95 90.29 18.62 -8.86
CA ALA A 95 89.29 18.89 -9.89
C ALA A 95 88.55 17.61 -10.34
N ASP A 96 89.28 16.51 -10.54
CA ASP A 96 88.70 15.21 -10.90
C ASP A 96 87.80 14.68 -9.76
N ARG A 97 88.22 14.88 -8.49
CA ARG A 97 87.39 14.55 -7.31
C ARG A 97 86.13 15.41 -7.22
N LEU A 98 86.23 16.71 -7.48
CA LEU A 98 85.05 17.60 -7.51
C LEU A 98 84.07 17.15 -8.60
N GLN A 99 84.55 16.83 -9.79
CA GLN A 99 83.70 16.31 -10.86
C GLN A 99 83.03 14.98 -10.46
N GLN A 100 83.76 14.11 -9.76
CA GLN A 100 83.20 12.85 -9.26
C GLN A 100 82.11 13.09 -8.21
N PHE A 101 82.31 14.03 -7.28
CA PHE A 101 81.28 14.43 -6.31
C PHE A 101 80.09 15.15 -6.96
N GLU A 102 80.29 15.90 -8.05
CA GLU A 102 79.19 16.51 -8.81
C GLU A 102 78.32 15.44 -9.48
N ILE A 103 78.94 14.43 -10.11
CA ILE A 103 78.23 13.30 -10.71
C ILE A 103 77.49 12.50 -9.64
N GLU A 104 78.12 12.26 -8.48
CA GLU A 104 77.47 11.58 -7.36
C GLU A 104 76.26 12.39 -6.85
N ASN A 105 76.42 13.70 -6.66
CA ASN A 105 75.33 14.60 -6.25
C ASN A 105 74.18 14.62 -7.28
N GLU A 106 74.48 14.64 -8.58
CA GLU A 106 73.45 14.51 -9.60
C GLU A 106 72.75 13.15 -9.56
N SER A 107 73.49 12.07 -9.33
CA SER A 107 72.92 10.73 -9.24
C SER A 107 72.00 10.59 -8.01
N LEU A 108 72.41 11.13 -6.85
CA LEU A 108 71.63 11.17 -5.62
C LEU A 108 70.40 12.06 -5.77
N LYS A 109 70.49 13.21 -6.44
CA LYS A 109 69.33 14.05 -6.77
C LYS A 109 68.33 13.32 -7.66
N ARG A 110 68.79 12.61 -8.69
CA ARG A 110 67.90 11.78 -9.54
C ARG A 110 67.27 10.64 -8.75
N GLN A 111 68.00 10.05 -7.80
CA GLN A 111 67.46 9.00 -6.94
C GLN A 111 66.42 9.54 -5.95
N LEU A 112 66.67 10.71 -5.34
CA LEU A 112 65.69 11.40 -4.50
C LEU A 112 64.45 11.80 -5.30
N GLY A 113 64.61 12.25 -6.55
CA GLY A 113 63.49 12.51 -7.46
C GLY A 113 62.64 11.27 -7.68
N ARG A 114 63.24 10.14 -8.07
CA ARG A 114 62.51 8.87 -8.24
C ARG A 114 61.80 8.41 -6.97
N LEU A 115 62.45 8.51 -5.81
CA LEU A 115 61.82 8.15 -4.54
C LEU A 115 60.68 9.11 -4.17
N SER A 116 60.77 10.39 -4.55
CA SER A 116 59.67 11.34 -4.38
C SER A 116 58.50 10.98 -5.27
N ASP A 117 58.75 10.70 -6.55
CA ASP A 117 57.72 10.30 -7.52
C ASP A 117 57.04 8.98 -7.07
N GLU A 118 57.82 8.00 -6.60
CA GLU A 118 57.30 6.74 -6.05
C GLU A 118 56.44 6.98 -4.78
N ASN A 119 56.83 7.91 -3.91
CA ASN A 119 56.01 8.26 -2.74
C ASN A 119 54.72 8.96 -3.12
N ASP A 120 54.74 9.85 -4.12
CA ASP A 120 53.56 10.54 -4.63
C ASP A 120 52.60 9.55 -5.30
N ASP A 121 53.12 8.57 -6.06
CA ASP A 121 52.33 7.47 -6.63
C ASP A 121 51.70 6.58 -5.54
N LEU A 122 52.46 6.25 -4.48
CA LEU A 122 51.95 5.48 -3.34
C LEU A 122 50.88 6.25 -2.56
N LEU A 123 51.03 7.56 -2.39
CA LEU A 123 50.00 8.41 -1.77
C LEU A 123 48.73 8.44 -2.62
N ALA A 124 48.87 8.55 -3.95
CA ALA A 124 47.73 8.47 -4.85
C ALA A 124 47.04 7.10 -4.81
N ASP A 125 47.80 6.00 -4.65
CA ASP A 125 47.24 4.66 -4.45
C ASP A 125 46.51 4.53 -3.10
N ILE A 126 47.03 5.10 -2.02
CA ILE A 126 46.36 5.15 -0.72
C ILE A 126 45.05 5.94 -0.82
N GLU A 127 45.05 7.11 -1.47
CA GLU A 127 43.83 7.89 -1.69
C GLU A 127 42.79 7.13 -2.52
N ARG A 128 43.24 6.44 -3.59
CA ARG A 128 42.36 5.56 -4.39
C ARG A 128 41.76 4.43 -3.54
N MET A 129 42.56 3.82 -2.67
CA MET A 129 42.11 2.74 -1.78
C MET A 129 41.14 3.27 -0.70
N GLU A 130 41.38 4.46 -0.16
CA GLU A 130 40.46 5.10 0.79
C GLU A 130 39.13 5.45 0.14
N GLN A 131 39.14 5.99 -1.09
CA GLN A 131 37.91 6.24 -1.85
C GLN A 131 37.15 4.94 -2.14
N ALA A 132 37.84 3.87 -2.52
CA ALA A 132 37.23 2.56 -2.70
C ALA A 132 36.63 2.02 -1.39
N MET A 133 37.32 2.18 -0.26
CA MET A 133 36.83 1.77 1.05
C MET A 133 35.61 2.58 1.48
N GLN A 134 35.58 3.89 1.22
CA GLN A 134 34.42 4.74 1.45
C GLN A 134 33.22 4.29 0.60
N GLN A 135 33.43 3.99 -0.68
CA GLN A 135 32.37 3.46 -1.56
C GLN A 135 31.82 2.13 -1.02
N VAL A 136 32.69 1.19 -0.63
CA VAL A 136 32.27 -0.09 -0.02
C VAL A 136 31.49 0.14 1.28
N ASN A 137 31.92 1.10 2.11
CA ASN A 137 31.19 1.45 3.34
C ASN A 137 29.82 2.08 3.05
N THR A 138 29.70 2.94 2.02
CA THR A 138 28.41 3.49 1.60
C THR A 138 27.48 2.39 1.10
N LEU A 139 27.95 1.52 0.21
CA LEU A 139 27.22 0.33 -0.25
C LEU A 139 26.82 -0.59 0.91
N GLY A 140 27.71 -0.83 1.87
CA GLY A 140 27.41 -1.62 3.07
C GLY A 140 26.40 -0.95 4.01
N SER A 141 26.33 0.38 4.03
CA SER A 141 25.31 1.13 4.77
C SER A 141 23.95 1.08 4.08
N GLU A 142 23.93 1.19 2.75
CA GLU A 142 22.71 1.04 1.95
C GLU A 142 22.17 -0.39 2.01
N GLN A 143 23.04 -1.40 1.95
CA GLN A 143 22.65 -2.80 2.13
C GLN A 143 22.05 -3.05 3.52
N ARG A 144 22.60 -2.44 4.58
CA ARG A 144 22.02 -2.53 5.93
C ARG A 144 20.64 -1.86 6.01
N LYS A 145 20.47 -0.67 5.42
CA LYS A 145 19.16 0.00 5.34
C LYS A 145 18.15 -0.84 4.56
N ASN A 146 18.56 -1.46 3.46
CA ASN A 146 17.70 -2.34 2.67
C ASN A 146 17.31 -3.60 3.44
N LEU A 147 18.23 -4.18 4.22
CA LEU A 147 17.92 -5.31 5.11
C LEU A 147 16.95 -4.89 6.22
N GLU A 148 17.12 -3.72 6.81
CA GLU A 148 16.20 -3.19 7.83
C GLU A 148 14.79 -2.94 7.25
N LEU A 149 14.69 -2.41 6.03
CA LEU A 149 13.42 -2.29 5.31
C LEU A 149 12.79 -3.66 5.03
N LEU A 150 13.57 -4.64 4.59
CA LEU A 150 13.09 -6.01 4.39
C LEU A 150 12.63 -6.67 5.69
N GLU A 151 13.33 -6.44 6.81
CA GLU A 151 12.90 -6.91 8.13
C GLU A 151 11.58 -6.25 8.57
N LEU A 152 11.40 -4.96 8.30
CA LEU A 152 10.15 -4.25 8.52
C LEU A 152 9.02 -4.82 7.66
N ASP A 153 9.26 -5.09 6.38
CA ASP A 153 8.27 -5.68 5.48
C ASP A 153 7.92 -7.11 5.90
N ILE A 154 8.90 -7.91 6.33
CA ILE A 154 8.65 -9.25 6.89
C ILE A 154 7.81 -9.14 8.17
N ALA A 155 8.05 -8.14 9.02
CA ALA A 155 7.24 -7.92 10.23
C ALA A 155 5.79 -7.54 9.86
N LYS A 156 5.59 -6.65 8.89
CA LYS A 156 4.26 -6.28 8.38
C LYS A 156 3.53 -7.47 7.76
N ILE A 157 4.24 -8.31 6.99
CA ILE A 157 3.67 -9.53 6.42
C ILE A 157 3.23 -10.49 7.53
N LYS A 158 4.06 -10.71 8.55
CA LYS A 158 3.69 -11.56 9.69
C LYS A 158 2.49 -11.02 10.46
N GLU A 159 2.40 -9.70 10.63
CA GLU A 159 1.24 -9.08 11.25
C GLU A 159 -0.03 -9.31 10.40
N ALA A 160 0.06 -9.11 9.08
CA ALA A 160 -1.04 -9.40 8.16
C ALA A 160 -1.42 -10.89 8.12
N GLU A 161 -0.47 -11.81 8.26
CA GLU A 161 -0.73 -13.25 8.41
C GLU A 161 -1.50 -13.53 9.70
N THR A 162 -1.07 -12.97 10.84
CA THR A 162 -1.79 -13.17 12.12
C THR A 162 -3.20 -12.58 12.09
N GLN A 163 -3.40 -11.43 11.44
CA GLN A 163 -4.72 -10.84 11.25
C GLN A 163 -5.60 -11.70 10.34
N ASN A 164 -5.04 -12.26 9.26
CA ASN A 164 -5.75 -13.21 8.41
C ASN A 164 -6.13 -14.50 9.15
N ASP A 165 -5.27 -15.02 10.02
CA ASP A 165 -5.59 -16.19 10.84
C ASP A 165 -6.71 -15.89 11.84
N ILE A 166 -6.74 -14.70 12.44
CA ILE A 166 -7.84 -14.27 13.31
C ILE A 166 -9.14 -14.14 12.51
N LEU A 167 -9.11 -13.52 11.33
CA LEU A 167 -10.28 -13.40 10.46
C LEU A 167 -10.79 -14.76 9.99
N ARG A 168 -9.90 -15.70 9.68
CA ARG A 168 -10.27 -17.09 9.35
C ARG A 168 -10.95 -17.78 10.54
N GLN A 169 -10.41 -17.67 11.74
CA GLN A 169 -11.06 -18.22 12.94
C GLN A 169 -12.42 -17.58 13.22
N GLN A 170 -12.59 -16.29 12.95
CA GLN A 170 -13.90 -15.62 13.06
C GLN A 170 -14.88 -16.11 11.99
N ALA A 171 -14.42 -16.32 10.76
CA ALA A 171 -15.23 -16.89 9.68
C ALA A 171 -15.67 -18.33 9.98
N ASP A 172 -14.78 -19.16 10.54
CA ASP A 172 -15.10 -20.54 10.95
C ASP A 172 -16.13 -20.55 12.09
N LYS A 173 -15.98 -19.66 13.09
CA LYS A 173 -16.98 -19.52 14.16
C LYS A 173 -18.33 -19.07 13.61
N ALA A 174 -18.36 -18.10 12.70
CA ALA A 174 -19.58 -17.63 12.06
C ALA A 174 -20.23 -18.71 11.19
N ALA A 175 -19.45 -19.54 10.51
CA ALA A 175 -19.95 -20.70 9.76
C ALA A 175 -20.60 -21.73 10.69
N GLU A 176 -20.00 -21.97 11.85
CA GLU A 176 -20.50 -22.94 12.83
C GLU A 176 -21.78 -22.43 13.50
N GLU A 177 -21.86 -21.13 13.79
CA GLU A 177 -23.09 -20.48 14.24
C GLU A 177 -24.19 -20.52 13.17
N ALA A 178 -23.86 -20.29 11.90
CA ALA A 178 -24.82 -20.39 10.79
C ALA A 178 -25.34 -21.83 10.62
N LYS A 179 -24.47 -22.83 10.78
CA LYS A 179 -24.84 -24.24 10.76
C LYS A 179 -25.76 -24.60 11.92
N GLN A 180 -25.47 -24.08 13.12
CA GLN A 180 -26.33 -24.28 14.29
C GLN A 180 -27.72 -23.66 14.08
N ARG A 181 -27.78 -22.42 13.57
CA ARG A 181 -29.05 -21.76 13.22
C ARG A 181 -29.82 -22.52 12.13
N SER A 182 -29.13 -23.10 11.15
CA SER A 182 -29.76 -23.94 10.13
C SER A 182 -30.41 -25.19 10.73
N ILE A 183 -29.74 -25.85 11.67
CA ILE A 183 -30.28 -27.02 12.37
C ILE A 183 -31.50 -26.61 13.20
N GLU A 184 -31.42 -25.50 13.94
CA GLU A 184 -32.55 -24.98 14.72
C GLU A 184 -33.76 -24.62 13.83
N LEU A 185 -33.51 -24.04 12.65
CA LEU A 185 -34.56 -23.73 11.67
C LEU A 185 -35.22 -25.01 11.15
N GLU A 186 -34.43 -26.05 10.87
CA GLU A 186 -34.92 -27.34 10.39
C GLU A 186 -35.76 -28.06 11.47
N GLU A 187 -35.34 -28.00 12.74
CA GLU A 187 -36.15 -28.47 13.87
C GLU A 187 -37.45 -27.70 14.03
N LEU A 188 -37.42 -26.37 13.89
CA LEU A 188 -38.62 -25.53 13.95
C LEU A 188 -39.59 -25.86 12.82
N GLN A 189 -39.05 -26.14 11.62
CA GLN A 189 -39.83 -26.55 10.46
C GLN A 189 -40.49 -27.92 10.66
N GLN A 190 -39.77 -28.90 11.23
CA GLN A 190 -40.37 -30.19 11.61
C GLN A 190 -41.49 -30.04 12.65
N LYS A 191 -41.30 -29.17 13.65
CA LYS A 191 -42.34 -28.86 14.65
C LYS A 191 -43.56 -28.22 13.98
N TYR A 192 -43.35 -27.28 13.07
CA TYR A 192 -44.43 -26.64 12.30
C TYR A 192 -45.21 -27.65 11.46
N ASP A 193 -44.52 -28.54 10.73
CA ASP A 193 -45.17 -29.56 9.91
C ASP A 193 -45.95 -30.58 10.74
N SER A 194 -45.44 -30.94 11.93
CA SER A 194 -46.14 -31.80 12.88
C SER A 194 -47.44 -31.14 13.38
N VAL A 195 -47.39 -29.85 13.73
CA VAL A 195 -48.57 -29.08 14.14
C VAL A 195 -49.58 -28.94 13.00
N LYS A 196 -49.09 -28.71 11.78
CA LYS A 196 -49.93 -28.64 10.56
C LYS A 196 -50.64 -29.96 10.29
N GLN A 197 -49.94 -31.09 10.43
CA GLN A 197 -50.55 -32.43 10.31
C GLN A 197 -51.62 -32.65 11.37
N LEU A 198 -51.34 -32.35 12.65
CA LEU A 198 -52.30 -32.43 13.75
C LEU A 198 -53.55 -31.58 13.49
N ASN A 199 -53.37 -30.34 13.01
CA ASN A 199 -54.49 -29.46 12.67
C ASN A 199 -55.31 -30.05 11.49
N SER A 200 -54.65 -30.62 10.49
CA SER A 200 -55.34 -31.31 9.38
C SER A 200 -56.17 -32.50 9.87
N GLU A 201 -55.65 -33.29 10.82
CA GLU A 201 -56.36 -34.42 11.41
C GLU A 201 -57.54 -33.96 12.27
N GLN A 202 -57.36 -32.90 13.06
CA GLN A 202 -58.45 -32.30 13.83
C GLN A 202 -59.55 -31.78 12.91
N ARG A 203 -59.21 -31.14 11.79
CA ARG A 203 -60.20 -30.71 10.78
C ARG A 203 -60.94 -31.91 10.16
N LYS A 204 -60.23 -33.00 9.84
CA LYS A 204 -60.87 -34.25 9.35
C LYS A 204 -61.84 -34.83 10.40
N LYS A 205 -61.42 -34.90 11.67
CA LYS A 205 -62.26 -35.34 12.79
C LYS A 205 -63.50 -34.46 12.94
N PHE A 206 -63.32 -33.14 12.91
CA PHE A 206 -64.40 -32.16 12.99
C PHE A 206 -65.38 -32.30 11.81
N ASN A 207 -64.89 -32.47 10.58
CA ASN A 207 -65.73 -32.72 9.42
C ASN A 207 -66.52 -34.03 9.57
N SER A 208 -65.90 -35.11 10.06
CA SER A 208 -66.61 -36.37 10.32
C SER A 208 -67.71 -36.24 11.39
N LEU A 209 -67.50 -35.36 12.38
CA LEU A 209 -68.48 -35.05 13.42
C LEU A 209 -69.61 -34.22 12.83
N LYS A 210 -69.28 -33.19 12.03
CA LYS A 210 -70.24 -32.37 11.31
C LYS A 210 -71.13 -33.23 10.40
N ASP A 211 -70.55 -34.16 9.64
CA ASP A 211 -71.32 -35.04 8.76
C ASP A 211 -72.25 -35.96 9.55
N ARG A 212 -71.77 -36.52 10.68
CA ARG A 212 -72.63 -37.27 11.61
C ARG A 212 -73.77 -36.42 12.16
N PHE A 213 -73.52 -35.16 12.52
CA PHE A 213 -74.57 -34.23 12.96
C PHE A 213 -75.59 -33.94 11.86
N ILE A 214 -75.14 -33.76 10.62
CA ILE A 214 -76.02 -33.57 9.46
C ILE A 214 -76.90 -34.82 9.25
N ASP A 215 -76.34 -36.03 9.37
CA ASP A 215 -77.10 -37.27 9.26
C ASP A 215 -78.12 -37.46 10.39
N VAL A 216 -77.75 -37.14 11.63
CA VAL A 216 -78.69 -37.14 12.76
C VAL A 216 -79.81 -36.14 12.51
N HIS A 217 -79.48 -34.92 12.05
CA HIS A 217 -80.47 -33.91 11.72
C HIS A 217 -81.42 -34.38 10.61
N ARG A 218 -80.90 -35.04 9.56
CA ARG A 218 -81.70 -35.62 8.48
C ARG A 218 -82.63 -36.72 9.00
N LYS A 219 -82.13 -37.62 9.86
CA LYS A 219 -82.95 -38.66 10.51
C LYS A 219 -84.07 -38.07 11.38
N VAL A 220 -83.76 -37.02 12.15
CA VAL A 220 -84.75 -36.31 12.97
C VAL A 220 -85.80 -35.62 12.10
N LYS A 221 -85.40 -35.02 10.97
CA LYS A 221 -86.33 -34.41 10.01
C LYS A 221 -87.28 -35.47 9.44
N ASN A 222 -86.77 -36.61 8.99
CA ASN A 222 -87.58 -37.71 8.48
C ASN A 222 -88.53 -38.27 9.55
N LEU A 223 -88.09 -38.39 10.81
CA LEU A 223 -88.96 -38.78 11.92
C LEU A 223 -90.08 -37.77 12.18
N LYS A 224 -89.79 -36.47 12.09
CA LYS A 224 -90.81 -35.42 12.19
C LYS A 224 -91.83 -35.52 11.05
N GLU A 225 -91.37 -35.83 9.85
CA GLU A 225 -92.22 -36.02 8.66
C GLU A 225 -93.10 -37.27 8.81
N CYS A 226 -92.54 -38.42 9.21
CA CYS A 226 -93.31 -39.62 9.54
C CYS A 226 -94.34 -39.37 10.65
N LYS A 227 -93.99 -38.58 11.69
CA LYS A 227 -94.93 -38.18 12.73
C LYS A 227 -96.07 -37.32 12.17
N CYS A 228 -95.81 -36.40 11.25
CA CYS A 228 -96.84 -35.59 10.62
C CYS A 228 -97.81 -36.45 9.82
N VAL A 229 -97.29 -37.37 8.99
CA VAL A 229 -98.11 -38.33 8.22
C VAL A 229 -98.96 -39.21 9.16
N LEU A 230 -98.39 -39.68 10.28
CA LEU A 230 -99.14 -40.44 11.28
C LEU A 230 -100.25 -39.61 11.94
N LEU A 231 -100.01 -38.33 12.21
CA LEU A 231 -101.03 -37.44 12.77
C LEU A 231 -102.13 -37.12 11.74
N GLU A 232 -101.78 -36.93 10.48
CA GLU A 232 -102.74 -36.73 9.38
C GLU A 232 -103.62 -37.97 9.21
N THR A 233 -103.03 -39.15 9.11
CA THR A 233 -103.80 -40.42 9.04
C THR A 233 -104.66 -40.62 10.28
N GLN A 234 -104.14 -40.35 11.49
CA GLN A 234 -104.95 -40.39 12.71
C GLN A 234 -106.13 -39.41 12.67
N HIS A 235 -105.93 -38.20 12.14
CA HIS A 235 -106.98 -37.20 12.00
C HIS A 235 -108.03 -37.62 10.96
N GLU A 236 -107.61 -38.18 9.83
CA GLU A 236 -108.49 -38.75 8.80
C GLU A 236 -109.33 -39.92 9.34
N TYR A 237 -108.73 -40.82 10.12
CA TYR A 237 -109.47 -41.88 10.80
C TYR A 237 -110.47 -41.32 11.82
N ALA A 238 -110.07 -40.35 12.65
CA ALA A 238 -110.97 -39.70 13.60
C ALA A 238 -112.14 -38.98 12.92
N ALA A 239 -111.88 -38.32 11.78
CA ALA A 239 -112.90 -37.69 10.96
C ALA A 239 -113.84 -38.72 10.34
N SER A 240 -113.31 -39.86 9.88
CA SER A 240 -114.10 -40.97 9.32
C SER A 240 -114.99 -41.63 10.38
N VAL A 241 -114.48 -41.85 11.59
CA VAL A 241 -115.28 -42.34 12.74
C VAL A 241 -116.40 -41.36 13.07
N SER A 242 -116.13 -40.06 13.04
CA SER A 242 -117.16 -39.04 13.28
C SER A 242 -118.25 -39.04 12.20
N LYS A 243 -117.91 -39.34 10.94
CA LYS A 243 -118.89 -39.53 9.86
C LYS A 243 -119.74 -40.79 10.10
N TRP A 244 -119.13 -41.91 10.44
CA TRP A 244 -119.87 -43.15 10.76
C TRP A 244 -120.81 -42.96 11.95
N GLN A 245 -120.39 -42.24 13.00
CA GLN A 245 -121.26 -41.90 14.11
C GLN A 245 -122.48 -41.09 13.65
N LYS A 246 -122.30 -40.09 12.77
CA LYS A 246 -123.42 -39.32 12.20
C LYS A 246 -124.36 -40.20 11.36
N GLU A 247 -123.83 -41.13 10.58
CA GLU A 247 -124.64 -42.06 9.78
C GLU A 247 -125.43 -43.04 10.65
N ILE A 248 -124.81 -43.57 11.72
CA ILE A 248 -125.48 -44.41 12.72
C ILE A 248 -126.61 -43.63 13.40
N ILE A 249 -126.35 -42.38 13.79
CA ILE A 249 -127.39 -41.51 14.38
C ILE A 249 -128.54 -41.31 13.39
N LYS A 250 -128.27 -40.98 12.12
CA LYS A 250 -129.32 -40.85 11.09
C LYS A 250 -130.12 -42.14 10.91
N ALA A 251 -129.45 -43.29 10.84
CA ALA A 251 -130.10 -44.59 10.74
C ALA A 251 -130.98 -44.88 11.97
N SER A 252 -130.51 -44.56 13.18
CA SER A 252 -131.30 -44.71 14.42
C SER A 252 -132.52 -43.77 14.45
N GLN A 253 -132.39 -42.54 13.94
CA GLN A 253 -133.49 -41.58 13.86
C GLN A 253 -134.56 -42.05 12.88
N LEU A 254 -134.16 -42.59 11.73
CA LEU A 254 -135.06 -43.22 10.76
C LEU A 254 -135.81 -44.41 11.38
N LEU A 255 -135.12 -45.24 12.15
CA LEU A 255 -135.70 -46.39 12.82
C LEU A 255 -136.68 -45.99 13.92
N CYS A 256 -136.32 -44.97 14.72
CA CYS A 256 -137.22 -44.35 15.69
C CYS A 256 -138.46 -43.76 15.02
N ALA A 257 -138.32 -43.01 13.93
CA ALA A 257 -139.46 -42.44 13.19
C ALA A 257 -140.40 -43.54 12.66
N LYS A 258 -139.83 -44.65 12.14
CA LYS A 258 -140.61 -45.80 11.69
C LYS A 258 -141.33 -46.50 12.86
N MET A 259 -140.68 -46.61 14.02
CA MET A 259 -141.27 -47.16 15.24
C MET A 259 -142.41 -46.28 15.77
N THR A 260 -142.24 -44.95 15.74
CA THR A 260 -143.29 -43.99 16.12
C THR A 260 -144.47 -44.05 15.15
N ALA A 261 -144.24 -44.17 13.84
CA ALA A 261 -145.31 -44.34 12.86
C ALA A 261 -146.10 -45.64 13.10
N LEU A 262 -145.42 -46.76 13.37
CA LEU A 262 -146.06 -48.02 13.75
C LEU A 262 -146.81 -47.93 15.08
N GLN A 263 -146.31 -47.14 16.04
CA GLN A 263 -147.03 -46.87 17.29
C GLN A 263 -148.29 -46.03 17.04
N GLN A 264 -148.24 -45.03 16.17
CA GLN A 264 -149.42 -44.25 15.78
C GLN A 264 -150.45 -45.12 15.04
N GLU A 265 -150.00 -46.00 14.15
CA GLU A 265 -150.87 -46.96 13.47
C GLU A 265 -151.53 -47.93 14.48
N ASN A 266 -150.78 -48.41 15.47
CA ASN A 266 -151.33 -49.20 16.57
C ASN A 266 -152.33 -48.43 17.44
N VAL A 267 -152.11 -47.13 17.66
CA VAL A 267 -153.07 -46.27 18.37
C VAL A 267 -154.34 -46.09 17.53
N GLN A 268 -154.21 -45.84 16.23
CA GLN A 268 -155.37 -45.76 15.32
C GLN A 268 -156.14 -47.08 15.23
N LEU A 269 -155.44 -48.23 15.26
CA LEU A 269 -156.08 -49.55 15.35
C LEU A 269 -156.79 -49.74 16.69
N LYS A 270 -156.20 -49.29 17.80
CA LYS A 270 -156.85 -49.29 19.12
C LYS A 270 -158.08 -48.39 19.17
N GLU A 271 -158.03 -47.20 18.57
CA GLU A 271 -159.18 -46.29 18.47
C GLU A 271 -160.29 -46.86 17.59
N ARG A 272 -159.94 -47.54 16.47
CA ARG A 272 -160.92 -48.30 15.65
C ARG A 272 -161.54 -49.47 16.44
N LEU A 273 -160.79 -50.08 17.36
CA LEU A 273 -161.23 -51.18 18.22
C LEU A 273 -162.04 -50.69 19.44
N GLU A 274 -161.86 -49.44 19.87
CA GLU A 274 -162.70 -48.76 20.87
C GLU A 274 -164.02 -48.26 20.25
N ALA A 275 -164.00 -47.75 19.01
CA ALA A 275 -165.19 -47.29 18.28
C ALA A 275 -166.20 -48.42 17.94
N THR A 276 -165.76 -49.68 18.00
CA THR A 276 -166.61 -50.88 17.80
C THR A 276 -167.17 -51.48 19.10
N LYS A 277 -166.79 -50.96 20.28
CA LYS A 277 -167.27 -51.44 21.59
C LYS A 277 -168.52 -50.71 22.12
N SER A 278 -169.00 -49.68 21.44
CA SER A 278 -170.18 -48.89 21.86
C SER A 278 -171.53 -49.54 21.52
N THR A 279 -171.57 -50.81 21.12
CA THR A 279 -172.81 -51.55 20.87
C THR A 279 -172.68 -53.00 21.34
N ASN A 280 -172.56 -53.23 22.65
CA ASN A 280 -173.23 -54.34 23.35
C ASN A 280 -173.00 -54.29 24.87
N GLN A 281 -174.09 -54.55 25.58
CA GLN A 281 -174.24 -54.54 27.03
C GLN A 281 -173.46 -55.67 27.74
N VAL A 282 -173.07 -55.38 29.00
CA VAL A 282 -172.75 -56.30 30.11
C VAL A 282 -171.40 -57.05 30.01
N SER A 283 -170.45 -56.70 30.91
CA SER A 283 -169.96 -57.63 31.96
C SER A 283 -168.73 -57.07 32.72
N GLY A 284 -168.75 -57.26 34.05
CA GLY A 284 -167.91 -56.69 35.12
C GLY A 284 -166.38 -56.82 35.09
N ASN A 285 -165.72 -57.10 33.96
CA ASN A 285 -164.27 -57.34 33.95
C ASN A 285 -163.40 -56.08 33.79
N ASN A 286 -163.99 -54.90 33.54
CA ASN A 286 -163.24 -53.67 33.25
C ASN A 286 -162.64 -52.95 34.48
N LYS A 287 -163.02 -53.31 35.71
CA LYS A 287 -162.35 -52.80 36.93
C LYS A 287 -161.01 -53.50 37.23
N ARG A 288 -160.82 -54.74 36.78
CA ARG A 288 -159.60 -55.53 37.05
C ARG A 288 -158.47 -55.22 36.06
N LEU A 289 -158.79 -54.77 34.85
CA LEU A 289 -157.81 -54.37 33.85
C LEU A 289 -157.19 -53.01 34.16
N LEU A 290 -157.98 -52.06 34.67
CA LEU A 290 -157.49 -50.73 35.06
C LEU A 290 -156.48 -50.80 36.23
N GLN A 291 -156.70 -51.74 37.17
CA GLN A 291 -155.77 -52.00 38.27
C GLN A 291 -154.43 -52.59 37.79
N LYS A 292 -154.44 -53.44 36.75
CA LYS A 292 -153.24 -54.00 36.12
C LYS A 292 -152.46 -52.99 35.28
N VAL A 293 -153.14 -52.00 34.69
CA VAL A 293 -152.50 -50.89 33.96
C VAL A 293 -151.76 -49.98 34.94
N CYS A 294 -152.34 -49.68 36.12
CA CYS A 294 -151.66 -48.92 37.17
C CYS A 294 -150.46 -49.68 37.80
N GLU A 295 -150.50 -51.02 37.86
CA GLU A 295 -149.34 -51.82 38.28
C GLU A 295 -148.21 -51.84 37.24
N LEU A 296 -148.52 -51.85 35.95
CA LEU A 296 -147.51 -51.80 34.87
C LEU A 296 -146.84 -50.43 34.74
N GLU A 297 -147.54 -49.33 35.00
CA GLU A 297 -146.94 -47.99 35.09
C GLU A 297 -146.00 -47.85 36.31
N ARG A 298 -146.34 -48.51 37.43
CA ARG A 298 -145.48 -48.55 38.63
C ARG A 298 -144.20 -49.39 38.38
N LEU A 299 -144.29 -50.46 37.59
CA LEU A 299 -143.14 -51.29 37.19
C LEU A 299 -142.25 -50.60 36.13
N SER A 300 -142.80 -49.72 35.29
CA SER A 300 -142.01 -48.91 34.35
C SER A 300 -141.12 -47.86 35.04
N LYS A 301 -141.57 -47.31 36.19
CA LYS A 301 -140.72 -46.45 37.04
C LYS A 301 -139.60 -47.22 37.74
N LEU A 302 -139.88 -48.45 38.21
CA LEU A 302 -138.86 -49.28 38.85
C LEU A 302 -137.71 -49.70 37.89
N ILE A 303 -138.01 -49.89 36.60
CA ILE A 303 -136.99 -50.27 35.59
C ILE A 303 -136.09 -49.08 35.22
N LYS A 304 -136.57 -47.83 35.29
CA LYS A 304 -135.74 -46.63 35.10
C LYS A 304 -134.76 -46.40 36.26
N GLU A 305 -135.09 -46.84 37.47
CA GLU A 305 -134.21 -46.76 38.64
C GLU A 305 -133.19 -47.92 38.70
N GLN A 306 -133.41 -49.01 37.95
CA GLN A 306 -132.55 -50.21 37.99
C GLN A 306 -131.43 -50.22 36.92
N GLN A 307 -131.35 -49.22 36.04
CA GLN A 307 -130.28 -49.08 35.03
C GLN A 307 -129.06 -48.27 35.50
N GLN A 308 -129.05 -47.71 36.71
CA GLN A 308 -127.89 -47.01 37.27
C GLN A 308 -126.94 -47.88 38.11
N HIS A 309 -127.27 -49.16 38.35
CA HIS A 309 -126.42 -50.05 39.16
C HIS A 309 -126.13 -51.37 38.45
N ASN A 310 -125.10 -51.38 37.59
CA ASN A 310 -124.11 -52.46 37.42
C ASN A 310 -123.41 -52.39 36.05
N GLN A 311 -122.17 -51.89 36.01
CA GLN A 311 -120.96 -52.69 35.74
C GLN A 311 -119.73 -51.80 35.52
N LEU A 312 -118.87 -51.82 36.56
CA LEU A 312 -117.40 -51.72 36.45
C LEU A 312 -116.85 -52.79 35.47
N PRO A 313 -115.58 -52.71 34.99
CA PRO A 313 -114.45 -51.99 35.59
C PRO A 313 -113.60 -51.13 34.63
N LYS A 314 -113.18 -49.95 35.09
CA LYS A 314 -111.99 -49.26 34.54
C LYS A 314 -110.86 -49.40 35.55
N ASN A 315 -109.81 -50.09 35.11
CA ASN A 315 -108.54 -50.20 35.79
C ASN A 315 -107.95 -48.82 36.09
N ALA A 316 -107.41 -48.73 37.29
CA ALA A 316 -106.66 -47.62 37.83
C ALA A 316 -105.44 -47.29 36.95
N LEU A 317 -105.34 -46.02 36.56
CA LEU A 317 -104.08 -45.36 36.26
C LEU A 317 -104.07 -44.01 37.00
N ASP A 318 -103.47 -44.04 38.18
CA ASP A 318 -102.54 -43.03 38.71
C ASP A 318 -102.99 -41.56 38.64
N ILE A 319 -104.03 -41.22 39.42
CA ILE A 319 -104.47 -39.84 39.67
C ILE A 319 -103.57 -39.15 40.72
N ASP A 320 -102.83 -39.90 41.55
CA ASP A 320 -101.92 -39.34 42.56
C ASP A 320 -100.69 -38.65 41.96
N ARG A 321 -100.25 -39.08 40.77
CA ARG A 321 -99.18 -38.41 40.03
C ARG A 321 -99.62 -37.10 39.37
N ILE A 322 -100.91 -36.91 39.11
CA ILE A 322 -101.48 -35.66 38.59
C ILE A 322 -101.77 -34.69 39.75
N LEU A 323 -102.20 -35.20 40.91
CA LEU A 323 -102.38 -34.39 42.12
C LEU A 323 -101.04 -33.85 42.69
N SER A 324 -99.95 -34.62 42.59
CA SER A 324 -98.61 -34.12 42.96
C SER A 324 -98.10 -33.02 42.01
N LYS A 325 -98.51 -33.03 40.73
CA LYS A 325 -98.20 -31.95 39.78
C LYS A 325 -99.12 -30.73 39.93
N LEU A 326 -100.35 -30.92 40.40
CA LEU A 326 -101.27 -29.82 40.75
C LEU A 326 -100.82 -29.08 42.03
N SER A 327 -100.27 -29.77 43.02
CA SER A 327 -99.70 -29.13 44.23
C SER A 327 -98.47 -28.25 43.90
N CYS A 328 -97.66 -28.65 42.93
CA CYS A 328 -96.52 -27.85 42.44
C CYS A 328 -96.97 -26.60 41.66
N VAL A 329 -98.12 -26.68 40.96
CA VAL A 329 -98.73 -25.53 40.26
C VAL A 329 -99.42 -24.57 41.24
N GLU A 330 -99.98 -25.05 42.36
CA GLU A 330 -100.47 -24.19 43.45
C GLU A 330 -99.35 -23.44 44.19
N GLN A 331 -98.17 -24.05 44.33
CA GLN A 331 -96.99 -23.40 44.92
C GLN A 331 -96.39 -22.33 43.97
N LEU A 332 -96.43 -22.55 42.65
CA LEU A 332 -95.99 -21.55 41.68
C LEU A 332 -97.04 -20.44 41.42
N ALA A 333 -98.34 -20.73 41.59
CA ALA A 333 -99.41 -19.74 41.53
C ALA A 333 -99.44 -18.82 42.77
N SER A 334 -98.99 -19.30 43.93
CA SER A 334 -98.87 -18.50 45.16
C SER A 334 -97.70 -17.50 45.11
N ILE A 335 -96.65 -17.80 44.33
CA ILE A 335 -95.50 -16.89 44.14
C ILE A 335 -95.82 -15.79 43.11
N ILE A 336 -96.71 -16.06 42.14
CA ILE A 336 -97.08 -15.08 41.10
C ILE A 336 -98.32 -14.23 41.48
N LYS A 337 -99.17 -14.68 42.42
CA LYS A 337 -100.23 -13.83 43.02
C LYS A 337 -99.75 -12.85 44.09
N GLY A 338 -98.49 -12.92 44.52
CA GLY A 338 -97.89 -12.01 45.50
C GLY A 338 -97.52 -10.62 44.98
N GLN A 339 -97.75 -10.31 43.70
CA GLN A 339 -97.32 -9.03 43.10
C GLN A 339 -98.42 -8.04 42.72
N GLN A 340 -99.71 -8.34 42.84
CA GLN A 340 -100.75 -7.34 42.56
C GLN A 340 -102.00 -7.54 43.41
N SER A 341 -101.95 -7.08 44.65
CA SER A 341 -103.04 -6.34 45.30
C SER A 341 -102.59 -6.04 46.72
N TYR A 342 -102.50 -4.77 47.13
CA TYR A 342 -102.91 -4.29 48.45
C TYR A 342 -102.79 -2.77 48.47
N GLN A 343 -103.90 -2.12 48.15
CA GLN A 343 -104.26 -0.90 48.86
C GLN A 343 -105.14 -1.31 50.05
N GLN A 344 -104.80 -0.74 51.21
CA GLN A 344 -105.58 -0.64 52.47
C GLN A 344 -105.68 -1.97 53.26
N THR A 345 -105.23 -2.11 54.52
CA THR A 345 -105.11 -1.15 55.65
C THR A 345 -104.13 -1.63 56.73
N VAL A 346 -103.25 -0.72 57.17
CA VAL A 346 -102.78 -0.43 58.56
C VAL A 346 -101.90 -1.46 59.33
N GLN A 347 -100.57 -1.20 59.29
CA GLN A 347 -99.50 -1.29 60.32
C GLN A 347 -99.04 -2.67 60.87
N PRO A 348 -97.74 -2.88 61.25
CA PRO A 348 -96.68 -1.89 61.47
C PRO A 348 -95.49 -1.93 60.47
N ILE A 349 -94.99 -0.75 60.15
CA ILE A 349 -94.13 -0.41 58.98
C ILE A 349 -92.60 -0.56 59.21
N SER A 350 -92.15 -1.07 60.36
CA SER A 350 -90.72 -1.04 60.73
C SER A 350 -89.87 -2.23 60.25
N THR A 351 -90.44 -3.43 60.07
CA THR A 351 -89.66 -4.65 59.73
C THR A 351 -89.51 -4.90 58.23
N LEU A 352 -90.50 -4.52 57.42
CA LEU A 352 -90.47 -4.72 55.96
C LEU A 352 -89.57 -3.71 55.24
N ASN A 353 -89.48 -2.48 55.76
CA ASN A 353 -88.50 -1.51 55.28
C ASN A 353 -87.07 -1.97 55.60
N SER A 354 -86.82 -2.52 56.79
CA SER A 354 -85.49 -3.03 57.15
C SER A 354 -85.03 -4.17 56.23
N SER A 355 -85.87 -5.17 55.94
CA SER A 355 -85.47 -6.27 55.05
C SER A 355 -85.30 -5.82 53.59
N TYR A 356 -86.14 -4.90 53.11
CA TYR A 356 -86.01 -4.32 51.77
C TYR A 356 -84.74 -3.47 51.63
N PHE A 357 -84.47 -2.58 52.59
CA PHE A 357 -83.24 -1.79 52.61
C PHE A 357 -82.01 -2.67 52.79
N THR A 358 -82.07 -3.71 53.63
CA THR A 358 -80.95 -4.66 53.81
C THR A 358 -80.70 -5.48 52.54
N SER A 359 -81.74 -5.91 51.83
CA SER A 359 -81.60 -6.59 50.55
C SER A 359 -81.01 -5.67 49.48
N LYS A 360 -81.45 -4.41 49.42
CA LYS A 360 -80.92 -3.40 48.49
C LYS A 360 -79.50 -2.97 48.84
N LEU A 361 -79.16 -2.89 50.13
CA LEU A 361 -77.80 -2.64 50.63
C LEU A 361 -76.87 -3.79 50.25
N ASN A 362 -77.29 -5.04 50.44
CA ASN A 362 -76.54 -6.21 50.00
C ASN A 362 -76.37 -6.27 48.48
N GLN A 363 -77.36 -5.81 47.73
CA GLN A 363 -77.29 -5.74 46.27
C GLN A 363 -76.33 -4.64 45.80
N LEU A 364 -76.35 -3.46 46.45
CA LEU A 364 -75.38 -2.38 46.24
C LEU A 364 -73.96 -2.79 46.64
N GLN A 365 -73.81 -3.55 47.74
CA GLN A 365 -72.52 -4.02 48.22
C GLN A 365 -71.92 -5.07 47.27
N ARG A 366 -72.75 -5.96 46.69
CA ARG A 366 -72.32 -6.86 45.61
C ARG A 366 -71.92 -6.12 44.34
N LEU A 367 -72.69 -5.11 43.93
CA LEU A 367 -72.33 -4.26 42.78
C LEU A 367 -71.01 -3.51 43.02
N ALA A 368 -70.81 -2.97 44.22
CA ALA A 368 -69.56 -2.31 44.60
C ALA A 368 -68.37 -3.29 44.57
N GLN A 369 -68.58 -4.53 45.00
CA GLN A 369 -67.54 -5.56 44.98
C GLN A 369 -67.19 -5.99 43.56
N VAL A 370 -68.17 -6.17 42.68
CA VAL A 370 -67.94 -6.46 41.25
C VAL A 370 -67.23 -5.30 40.54
N LEU A 371 -67.63 -4.04 40.80
CA LEU A 371 -66.95 -2.87 40.26
C LEU A 371 -65.51 -2.76 40.77
N GLN A 372 -65.24 -3.15 42.02
CA GLN A 372 -63.89 -3.16 42.58
C GLN A 372 -63.03 -4.28 41.99
N GLU A 373 -63.61 -5.45 41.71
CA GLU A 373 -62.96 -6.54 40.99
C GLU A 373 -62.66 -6.15 39.53
N GLU A 374 -63.61 -5.56 38.81
CA GLU A 374 -63.40 -5.04 37.44
C GLU A 374 -62.32 -3.94 37.40
N ARG A 375 -62.31 -3.03 38.38
CA ARG A 375 -61.28 -2.00 38.48
C ARG A 375 -59.90 -2.60 38.76
N SER A 376 -59.82 -3.61 39.63
CA SER A 376 -58.56 -4.32 39.89
C SER A 376 -58.05 -5.11 38.68
N GLN A 377 -58.98 -5.67 37.88
CA GLN A 377 -58.64 -6.34 36.63
C GLN A 377 -58.17 -5.34 35.56
N GLN A 378 -58.80 -4.17 35.46
CA GLN A 378 -58.34 -3.09 34.60
C GLN A 378 -56.97 -2.56 35.03
N ASP A 379 -56.72 -2.33 36.33
CA ASP A 379 -55.41 -1.90 36.82
C ASP A 379 -54.31 -2.95 36.53
N CYS A 380 -54.64 -4.24 36.62
CA CYS A 380 -53.73 -5.32 36.27
C CYS A 380 -53.44 -5.37 34.75
N ALA A 381 -54.46 -5.15 33.92
CA ALA A 381 -54.32 -5.08 32.47
C ALA A 381 -53.49 -3.86 32.02
N VAL A 382 -53.70 -2.69 32.65
CA VAL A 382 -52.93 -1.47 32.38
C VAL A 382 -51.46 -1.69 32.73
N LYS A 383 -51.14 -2.26 33.90
CA LYS A 383 -49.75 -2.60 34.28
C LYS A 383 -49.08 -3.58 33.33
N LEU A 384 -49.83 -4.53 32.78
CA LEU A 384 -49.30 -5.48 31.80
C LEU A 384 -48.94 -4.79 30.48
N ILE A 385 -49.77 -3.84 30.04
CA ILE A 385 -49.55 -3.01 28.85
C ILE A 385 -48.37 -2.06 29.06
N GLU A 386 -48.26 -1.43 30.24
CA GLU A 386 -47.09 -0.60 30.60
C GLU A 386 -45.79 -1.41 30.57
N GLN A 387 -45.77 -2.62 31.15
CA GLN A 387 -44.59 -3.51 31.05
C GLN A 387 -44.27 -3.94 29.62
N GLN A 388 -45.27 -4.11 28.75
CA GLN A 388 -45.02 -4.40 27.34
C GLN A 388 -44.41 -3.20 26.62
N HIS A 389 -44.94 -2.00 26.83
CA HIS A 389 -44.37 -0.78 26.26
C HIS A 389 -42.96 -0.46 26.77
N GLU A 390 -42.67 -0.71 28.04
CA GLU A 390 -41.31 -0.58 28.57
C GLU A 390 -40.34 -1.57 27.92
N ARG A 391 -40.76 -2.83 27.69
CA ARG A 391 -39.93 -3.82 26.97
C ARG A 391 -39.71 -3.44 25.50
N GLU A 392 -40.74 -2.97 24.83
CA GLU A 392 -40.65 -2.50 23.44
C GLU A 392 -39.75 -1.27 23.32
N ASN A 393 -39.86 -0.32 24.25
CA ASN A 393 -38.96 0.85 24.30
C ASN A 393 -37.52 0.44 24.61
N ALA A 394 -37.28 -0.50 25.52
CA ALA A 394 -35.94 -1.01 25.79
C ALA A 394 -35.33 -1.73 24.56
N GLN A 395 -36.14 -2.48 23.80
CA GLN A 395 -35.70 -3.08 22.54
C GLN A 395 -35.42 -2.04 21.46
N LEU A 396 -36.24 -0.98 21.36
CA LEU A 396 -35.98 0.12 20.44
C LEU A 396 -34.69 0.87 20.82
N GLU A 397 -34.48 1.19 22.10
CA GLU A 397 -33.23 1.81 22.59
C GLU A 397 -32.01 0.94 22.26
N ALA A 398 -32.09 -0.39 22.47
CA ALA A 398 -31.02 -1.32 22.11
C ALA A 398 -30.72 -1.31 20.59
N ASN A 399 -31.75 -1.35 19.76
CA ASN A 399 -31.60 -1.27 18.29
C ASN A 399 -31.01 0.08 17.85
N TYR A 400 -31.37 1.20 18.50
CA TYR A 400 -30.78 2.50 18.21
C TYR A 400 -29.29 2.56 18.56
N VAL A 401 -28.89 1.92 19.66
CA VAL A 401 -27.48 1.83 20.06
C VAL A 401 -26.69 0.96 19.09
N GLU A 402 -27.21 -0.20 18.69
CA GLU A 402 -26.57 -1.06 17.67
C GLU A 402 -26.45 -0.34 16.32
N LEU A 403 -27.51 0.34 15.87
CA LEU A 403 -27.48 1.08 14.60
C LEU A 403 -26.47 2.25 14.64
N ARG A 404 -26.31 2.89 15.81
CA ARG A 404 -25.30 3.93 16.02
C ARG A 404 -23.88 3.36 15.99
N GLN A 405 -23.64 2.23 16.65
CA GLN A 405 -22.34 1.54 16.58
C GLN A 405 -22.01 1.13 15.15
N GLN A 406 -22.96 0.58 14.40
CA GLN A 406 -22.76 0.25 12.99
C GLN A 406 -22.44 1.48 12.14
N HIS A 407 -23.05 2.64 12.44
CA HIS A 407 -22.75 3.88 11.74
C HIS A 407 -21.33 4.40 12.07
N GLU A 408 -20.92 4.36 13.33
CA GLU A 408 -19.55 4.73 13.76
C GLU A 408 -18.50 3.76 13.17
N ASP A 409 -18.77 2.46 13.13
CA ASP A 409 -17.93 1.45 12.47
C ASP A 409 -17.84 1.67 10.95
N LEU A 410 -18.95 2.04 10.29
CA LEU A 410 -18.91 2.39 8.87
C LEU A 410 -18.10 3.67 8.62
N GLN A 411 -18.23 4.66 9.49
CA GLN A 411 -17.54 5.94 9.37
C GLN A 411 -16.03 5.78 9.58
N THR A 412 -15.62 4.97 10.56
CA THR A 412 -14.20 4.64 10.77
C THR A 412 -13.63 3.83 9.60
N ARG A 413 -14.36 2.86 9.04
CA ARG A 413 -13.95 2.16 7.81
C ARG A 413 -13.83 3.09 6.60
N TYR A 414 -14.74 4.05 6.46
CA TYR A 414 -14.67 5.04 5.39
C TYR A 414 -13.43 5.92 5.53
N GLN A 415 -13.13 6.42 6.74
CA GLN A 415 -11.92 7.18 7.01
C GLN A 415 -10.64 6.37 6.77
N LEU A 416 -10.63 5.09 7.14
CA LEU A 416 -9.52 4.19 6.83
C LEU A 416 -9.31 4.04 5.32
N LYS A 417 -10.39 3.88 4.55
CA LYS A 417 -10.31 3.82 3.09
C LYS A 417 -9.89 5.13 2.46
N GLU A 418 -10.30 6.26 3.01
CA GLU A 418 -9.86 7.59 2.59
C GLU A 418 -8.35 7.78 2.83
N ASN A 419 -7.85 7.32 3.98
CA ASN A 419 -6.42 7.33 4.29
C ASN A 419 -5.61 6.40 3.36
N GLU A 420 -6.08 5.16 3.14
CA GLU A 420 -5.45 4.25 2.17
C GLU A 420 -5.41 4.84 0.75
N HIS A 421 -6.49 5.52 0.32
CA HIS A 421 -6.51 6.22 -0.97
C HIS A 421 -5.55 7.41 -1.00
N ALA A 422 -5.40 8.15 0.11
CA ALA A 422 -4.42 9.23 0.22
C ALA A 422 -2.98 8.71 0.17
N GLU A 423 -2.70 7.58 0.83
CA GLU A 423 -1.40 6.90 0.79
C GLU A 423 -1.09 6.36 -0.60
N LEU A 424 -2.03 5.67 -1.26
CA LEU A 424 -1.88 5.21 -2.64
C LEU A 424 -1.66 6.39 -3.62
N LEU A 425 -2.30 7.53 -3.40
CA LEU A 425 -2.06 8.74 -4.18
C LEU A 425 -0.68 9.34 -3.89
N ALA A 426 -0.17 9.25 -2.66
CA ALA A 426 1.18 9.66 -2.31
C ALA A 426 2.22 8.75 -2.97
N GLU A 427 2.05 7.43 -2.89
CA GLU A 427 2.89 6.44 -3.57
C GLU A 427 2.86 6.64 -5.09
N MET A 428 1.69 6.87 -5.70
CA MET A 428 1.56 7.19 -7.12
C MET A 428 2.29 8.50 -7.49
N ARG A 429 2.29 9.51 -6.62
CA ARG A 429 3.04 10.75 -6.86
C ARG A 429 4.54 10.50 -6.79
N GLU A 430 5.03 9.80 -5.77
CA GLU A 430 6.46 9.46 -5.65
C GLU A 430 6.93 8.60 -6.82
N LEU A 431 6.13 7.64 -7.27
CA LEU A 431 6.46 6.78 -8.41
C LEU A 431 6.48 7.58 -9.72
N ASN A 432 5.56 8.53 -9.90
CA ASN A 432 5.57 9.45 -11.05
C ASN A 432 6.77 10.42 -10.99
N GLU A 433 7.17 10.88 -9.81
CA GLU A 433 8.34 11.74 -9.63
C GLU A 433 9.65 10.97 -9.90
N ALA A 434 9.75 9.72 -9.45
CA ALA A 434 10.84 8.82 -9.77
C ALA A 434 10.89 8.48 -11.27
N LEU A 435 9.74 8.27 -11.91
CA LEU A 435 9.63 8.09 -13.37
C LEU A 435 10.08 9.33 -14.12
N LYS A 436 9.71 10.52 -13.65
CA LYS A 436 10.15 11.80 -14.24
C LYS A 436 11.66 11.97 -14.10
N ALA A 437 12.22 11.71 -12.91
CA ALA A 437 13.67 11.75 -12.69
C ALA A 437 14.41 10.75 -13.59
N ARG A 438 13.88 9.54 -13.77
CA ARG A 438 14.42 8.56 -14.75
C ARG A 438 14.28 9.08 -16.19
N GLY A 439 13.15 9.67 -16.54
CA GLY A 439 12.93 10.32 -17.84
C GLY A 439 13.93 11.44 -18.14
N ASP A 440 14.26 12.25 -17.15
CA ASP A 440 15.26 13.32 -17.25
C ASP A 440 16.69 12.75 -17.41
N VAL A 441 17.00 11.64 -16.76
CA VAL A 441 18.28 10.92 -16.93
C VAL A 441 18.36 10.29 -18.31
N ILE A 442 17.29 9.66 -18.80
CA ILE A 442 17.22 9.10 -20.15
C ILE A 442 17.35 10.21 -21.19
N SER A 443 16.71 11.36 -20.98
CA SER A 443 16.83 12.51 -21.89
C SER A 443 18.25 13.05 -21.93
N ARG A 444 18.93 13.15 -20.77
CA ARG A 444 20.35 13.54 -20.70
C ARG A 444 21.27 12.51 -21.37
N MET A 445 21.01 11.22 -21.20
CA MET A 445 21.74 10.14 -21.87
C MET A 445 21.53 10.17 -23.39
N GLN A 446 20.31 10.42 -23.86
CA GLN A 446 19.98 10.59 -25.27
C GLN A 446 20.69 11.81 -25.87
N GLU A 447 20.72 12.93 -25.15
CA GLU A 447 21.44 14.13 -25.57
C GLU A 447 22.96 13.88 -25.67
N GLN A 448 23.54 13.12 -24.74
CA GLN A 448 24.94 12.69 -24.82
C GLN A 448 25.19 11.73 -25.99
N TYR A 449 24.27 10.80 -26.25
CA TYR A 449 24.34 9.90 -27.41
C TYR A 449 24.26 10.67 -28.73
N ASP A 450 23.36 11.65 -28.84
CA ASP A 450 23.24 12.50 -30.03
C ASP A 450 24.48 13.39 -30.20
N LYS A 451 25.07 13.91 -29.12
CA LYS A 451 26.37 14.63 -29.18
C LYS A 451 27.50 13.73 -29.69
N CYS A 452 27.67 12.54 -29.12
CA CYS A 452 28.65 11.55 -29.62
C CYS A 452 28.38 11.19 -31.09
N ARG A 453 27.10 11.08 -31.50
CA ARG A 453 26.74 10.80 -32.89
C ARG A 453 27.12 11.96 -33.82
N MET A 454 26.88 13.20 -33.40
CA MET A 454 27.29 14.38 -34.17
C MET A 454 28.81 14.49 -34.27
N GLU A 455 29.54 14.20 -33.19
CA GLU A 455 31.00 14.16 -33.18
C GLU A 455 31.52 13.09 -34.14
N LEU A 456 30.99 11.86 -34.08
CA LEU A 456 31.31 10.81 -35.06
C LEU A 456 31.01 11.25 -36.49
N GLN A 457 29.88 11.90 -36.73
CA GLN A 457 29.54 12.41 -38.06
C GLN A 457 30.55 13.46 -38.53
N THR A 458 30.94 14.42 -37.69
CA THR A 458 31.97 15.42 -38.03
C THR A 458 33.35 14.80 -38.26
N ILE A 459 33.74 13.78 -37.48
CA ILE A 459 34.98 13.03 -37.72
C ILE A 459 34.92 12.31 -39.07
N THR A 460 33.77 11.73 -39.39
CA THR A 460 33.56 11.04 -40.67
C THR A 460 33.63 12.02 -41.85
N GLU A 461 32.98 13.17 -41.74
CA GLU A 461 33.03 14.25 -42.73
C GLU A 461 34.46 14.77 -42.91
N ASN A 462 35.19 15.03 -41.82
CA ASN A 462 36.61 15.40 -41.85
C ASN A 462 37.48 14.33 -42.52
N LEU A 463 37.20 13.04 -42.29
CA LEU A 463 37.93 11.93 -42.89
C LEU A 463 37.64 11.82 -44.40
N THR A 464 36.40 12.09 -44.83
CA THR A 464 36.05 12.19 -46.25
C THR A 464 36.70 13.40 -46.93
N GLU A 465 36.79 14.54 -46.25
CA GLU A 465 37.53 15.71 -46.75
C GLU A 465 39.03 15.43 -46.87
N LYS A 466 39.62 14.76 -45.88
CA LYS A 466 41.03 14.34 -45.93
C LYS A 466 41.28 13.31 -47.03
N SER A 467 40.37 12.38 -47.24
CA SER A 467 40.43 11.43 -48.37
C SER A 467 40.34 12.17 -49.71
N LYS A 468 39.48 13.18 -49.82
CA LYS A 468 39.38 14.03 -51.02
C LYS A 468 40.65 14.87 -51.24
N GLN A 469 41.24 15.42 -50.18
CA GLN A 469 42.53 16.12 -50.23
C GLN A 469 43.66 15.18 -50.66
N LEU A 470 43.70 13.96 -50.14
CA LEU A 470 44.65 12.92 -50.58
C LEU A 470 44.47 12.57 -52.05
N GLY A 471 43.23 12.43 -52.52
CA GLY A 471 42.93 12.20 -53.94
C GLY A 471 43.36 13.37 -54.84
N GLN A 472 43.19 14.61 -54.38
CA GLN A 472 43.67 15.81 -55.09
C GLN A 472 45.20 15.87 -55.12
N LEU A 473 45.87 15.52 -54.02
CA LEU A 473 47.33 15.43 -53.96
C LEU A 473 47.86 14.30 -54.85
N GLN A 474 47.18 13.15 -54.90
CA GLN A 474 47.51 12.05 -55.82
C GLN A 474 47.34 12.48 -57.27
N SER A 475 46.23 13.13 -57.63
CA SER A 475 46.04 13.68 -58.98
C SER A 475 47.08 14.75 -59.32
N ARG A 476 47.54 15.54 -58.34
CA ARG A 476 48.61 16.52 -58.54
C ARG A 476 49.98 15.88 -58.72
N ILE A 477 50.24 14.77 -58.03
CA ILE A 477 51.43 13.94 -58.23
C ILE A 477 51.40 13.32 -59.63
N GLU A 478 50.26 12.75 -60.04
CA GLU A 478 50.07 12.22 -61.40
C GLU A 478 50.24 13.32 -62.47
N GLU A 479 49.75 14.55 -62.23
CA GLU A 479 49.99 15.69 -63.12
C GLU A 479 51.46 16.09 -63.18
N MET A 480 52.20 16.03 -62.06
CA MET A 480 53.64 16.28 -62.05
C MET A 480 54.44 15.16 -62.73
N GLU A 481 54.04 13.90 -62.57
CA GLU A 481 54.61 12.74 -63.26
C GLU A 481 54.32 12.82 -64.78
N GLN A 482 53.13 13.27 -65.18
CA GLN A 482 52.82 13.56 -66.58
C GLN A 482 53.64 14.75 -67.12
N HIS A 483 53.93 15.75 -66.29
CA HIS A 483 54.79 16.88 -66.65
C HIS A 483 56.28 16.49 -66.76
N GLU A 484 56.75 15.52 -65.96
CA GLU A 484 58.07 14.88 -66.12
C GLU A 484 58.12 14.02 -67.39
N HIS A 485 57.04 13.30 -67.73
CA HIS A 485 56.95 12.54 -68.97
C HIS A 485 56.94 13.41 -70.24
N LEU A 486 56.42 14.64 -70.18
CA LEU A 486 56.43 15.58 -71.33
C LEU A 486 57.79 16.28 -71.55
N ASN A 487 58.67 16.33 -70.55
CA ASN A 487 60.02 16.91 -70.67
C ASN A 487 61.14 15.86 -70.79
N GLY A 488 60.84 14.58 -70.55
CA GLY A 488 61.81 13.48 -70.65
C GLY A 488 61.94 12.85 -72.05
N ASP A 489 61.08 13.21 -73.01
CA ASP A 489 60.92 12.48 -74.29
C ASP A 489 61.84 12.97 -75.42
N ALA A 490 63.02 13.51 -75.09
CA ALA A 490 64.05 13.88 -76.08
C ALA A 490 65.35 13.07 -75.98
N GLN A 491 65.51 12.19 -74.98
CA GLN A 491 66.71 11.35 -74.86
C GLN A 491 66.41 10.00 -74.19
N SER A 492 65.74 9.09 -74.90
CA SER A 492 65.90 7.64 -74.63
C SER A 492 65.41 6.78 -75.80
N ASP A 493 65.72 7.20 -77.03
CA ASP A 493 65.44 6.45 -78.26
C ASP A 493 66.58 5.43 -78.57
N VAL A 494 67.04 4.73 -77.53
CA VAL A 494 67.93 3.58 -77.66
C VAL A 494 67.32 2.42 -76.89
N LEU A 495 66.72 1.53 -77.68
CA LEU A 495 66.28 0.14 -77.43
C LEU A 495 64.80 -0.06 -77.76
N SER A 496 64.50 -0.03 -79.06
CA SER A 496 63.34 -0.73 -79.61
C SER A 496 63.41 -2.22 -79.27
N THR A 497 62.29 -2.81 -78.86
CA THR A 497 61.60 -3.93 -79.52
C THR A 497 60.62 -4.62 -78.55
N SER A 498 59.34 -4.23 -78.55
CA SER A 498 58.25 -5.07 -79.07
C SER A 498 56.90 -4.48 -78.64
N THR A 499 56.21 -3.90 -79.62
CA THR A 499 54.88 -3.32 -79.57
C THR A 499 53.80 -4.41 -79.58
N ILE A 500 53.73 -5.21 -78.50
CA ILE A 500 52.64 -6.17 -78.22
C ILE A 500 52.34 -6.07 -76.72
N SER A 501 51.64 -5.02 -76.28
CA SER A 501 51.14 -4.94 -74.89
C SER A 501 50.10 -3.86 -74.65
N ARG A 502 49.23 -3.56 -75.61
CA ARG A 502 48.06 -2.67 -75.36
C ARG A 502 46.73 -3.32 -75.72
N ALA A 503 46.69 -4.11 -76.79
CA ALA A 503 45.58 -5.02 -77.06
C ALA A 503 45.61 -6.24 -76.12
N GLU A 504 46.78 -6.80 -75.84
CA GLU A 504 46.95 -7.85 -74.82
C GLU A 504 46.71 -7.31 -73.41
N GLU A 505 46.97 -6.04 -73.11
CA GLU A 505 46.74 -5.50 -71.75
C GLU A 505 45.27 -5.18 -71.47
N LEU A 506 44.50 -4.78 -72.50
CA LEU A 506 43.03 -4.69 -72.40
C LEU A 506 42.36 -6.08 -72.42
N ASN A 507 42.90 -7.06 -73.15
CA ASN A 507 42.48 -8.45 -72.99
C ASN A 507 42.90 -9.02 -71.63
N ARG A 508 44.04 -8.60 -71.07
CA ARG A 508 44.52 -9.02 -69.75
C ARG A 508 43.75 -8.36 -68.62
N LEU A 509 43.25 -7.14 -68.81
CA LEU A 509 42.30 -6.47 -67.91
C LEU A 509 40.92 -7.12 -68.00
N ARG A 510 40.46 -7.55 -69.19
CA ARG A 510 39.25 -8.36 -69.33
C ARG A 510 39.42 -9.78 -68.79
N GLU A 511 40.59 -10.41 -68.94
CA GLU A 511 40.95 -11.70 -68.32
C GLU A 511 41.24 -11.56 -66.82
N LEU A 512 41.59 -10.36 -66.33
CA LEU A 512 41.70 -10.04 -64.91
C LEU A 512 40.32 -9.81 -64.32
N ASP A 513 39.41 -9.11 -65.01
CA ASP A 513 38.01 -8.93 -64.60
C ASP A 513 37.22 -10.24 -64.71
N ASP A 514 37.31 -10.97 -65.83
CA ASP A 514 36.85 -12.36 -65.96
C ASP A 514 37.61 -13.26 -64.96
N GLY A 515 38.83 -12.92 -64.60
CA GLY A 515 39.63 -13.59 -63.59
C GLY A 515 39.20 -13.29 -62.16
N TYR A 516 38.63 -12.12 -61.88
CA TYR A 516 38.03 -11.75 -60.60
C TYR A 516 36.60 -12.26 -60.51
N GLU A 517 35.84 -12.28 -61.60
CA GLU A 517 34.52 -12.91 -61.70
C GLU A 517 34.63 -14.43 -61.69
N GLU A 518 35.60 -15.03 -62.38
CA GLU A 518 35.96 -16.43 -62.25
C GLU A 518 36.60 -16.71 -60.90
N LYS A 519 37.38 -15.82 -60.28
CA LYS A 519 37.87 -16.04 -58.90
C LYS A 519 36.73 -15.91 -57.90
N TYR A 520 35.73 -15.07 -58.13
CA TYR A 520 34.57 -14.93 -57.24
C TYR A 520 33.59 -16.09 -57.45
N ASN A 521 33.38 -16.54 -58.69
CA ASN A 521 32.63 -17.76 -59.01
C ASN A 521 33.41 -19.03 -58.68
N LYS A 522 34.75 -19.01 -58.76
CA LYS A 522 35.64 -20.06 -58.23
C LYS A 522 35.67 -20.00 -56.73
N LEU A 523 35.61 -18.87 -56.05
CA LEU A 523 35.58 -18.76 -54.59
C LEU A 523 34.19 -19.08 -54.05
N ARG A 524 33.13 -18.80 -54.80
CA ARG A 524 31.76 -19.22 -54.52
C ARG A 524 31.56 -20.69 -54.82
N SER A 525 32.12 -21.21 -55.91
CA SER A 525 32.18 -22.65 -56.18
C SER A 525 33.22 -23.35 -55.32
N LEU A 526 34.24 -22.68 -54.79
CA LEU A 526 35.19 -23.18 -53.79
C LEU A 526 34.53 -23.11 -52.43
N ALA A 527 33.66 -22.15 -52.13
CA ALA A 527 32.87 -22.11 -50.90
C ALA A 527 31.75 -23.15 -50.96
N VAL A 528 31.13 -23.39 -52.12
CA VAL A 528 30.19 -24.50 -52.33
C VAL A 528 30.92 -25.84 -52.38
N LYS A 529 32.11 -25.93 -52.99
CA LYS A 529 32.97 -27.13 -52.97
C LYS A 529 33.68 -27.32 -51.65
N LEU A 530 33.89 -26.29 -50.83
CA LEU A 530 34.40 -26.35 -49.46
C LEU A 530 33.27 -26.66 -48.53
N LYS A 531 32.04 -26.19 -48.77
CA LYS A 531 30.86 -26.63 -48.04
C LYS A 531 30.52 -28.09 -48.38
N LYS A 532 30.63 -28.47 -49.65
CA LYS A 532 30.49 -29.85 -50.10
C LYS A 532 31.69 -30.71 -49.69
N LYS A 533 32.94 -30.20 -49.72
CA LYS A 533 34.12 -30.89 -49.18
C LYS A 533 34.11 -30.93 -47.67
N LEU A 534 33.53 -29.96 -46.97
CA LEU A 534 33.43 -29.98 -45.52
C LEU A 534 32.31 -30.92 -45.12
N GLN A 535 31.22 -31.00 -45.88
CA GLN A 535 30.19 -32.02 -45.70
C GLN A 535 30.68 -33.42 -46.12
N GLU A 536 31.45 -33.56 -47.20
CA GLU A 536 32.12 -34.79 -47.62
C GLU A 536 33.27 -35.14 -46.66
N GLN A 537 34.01 -34.17 -46.10
CA GLN A 537 35.04 -34.39 -45.08
C GLN A 537 34.42 -34.69 -43.72
N THR A 538 33.24 -34.16 -43.38
CA THR A 538 32.50 -34.55 -42.17
C THR A 538 31.94 -35.96 -42.36
N GLN A 539 31.41 -36.30 -43.54
CA GLN A 539 30.98 -37.66 -43.86
C GLN A 539 32.17 -38.62 -43.97
N GLN A 540 33.33 -38.15 -44.45
CA GLN A 540 34.57 -38.91 -44.56
C GLN A 540 35.27 -39.01 -43.21
N ILE A 541 35.16 -38.05 -42.30
CA ILE A 541 35.61 -38.14 -40.91
C ILE A 541 34.71 -39.10 -40.16
N GLN A 542 33.38 -39.07 -40.34
CA GLN A 542 32.48 -40.09 -39.79
C GLN A 542 32.79 -41.49 -40.36
N ASN A 543 33.05 -41.60 -41.66
CA ASN A 543 33.45 -42.87 -42.28
C ASN A 543 34.90 -43.28 -41.91
N MET A 544 35.80 -42.34 -41.61
CA MET A 544 37.18 -42.59 -41.15
C MET A 544 37.24 -42.84 -39.64
N GLU A 545 36.28 -42.38 -38.85
CA GLU A 545 36.10 -42.76 -37.45
C GLU A 545 35.55 -44.19 -37.38
N HIS A 546 34.56 -44.52 -38.22
CA HIS A 546 34.04 -45.89 -38.30
C HIS A 546 35.04 -46.87 -38.95
N ALA A 547 35.73 -46.46 -40.02
CA ALA A 547 36.79 -47.26 -40.65
C ALA A 547 38.12 -47.23 -39.87
N GLY A 548 38.35 -46.20 -39.06
CA GLY A 548 39.51 -46.06 -38.17
C GLY A 548 39.35 -46.93 -36.92
N ALA A 549 38.15 -47.03 -36.37
CA ALA A 549 37.82 -48.01 -35.33
C ALA A 549 37.99 -49.46 -35.85
N ALA A 550 37.48 -49.77 -37.05
CA ALA A 550 37.62 -51.08 -37.67
C ALA A 550 39.07 -51.39 -38.11
N LYS A 551 39.85 -50.38 -38.53
CA LYS A 551 41.29 -50.54 -38.85
C LYS A 551 42.17 -50.63 -37.61
N LEU A 552 41.86 -49.93 -36.51
CA LEU A 552 42.58 -50.11 -35.24
C LEU A 552 42.32 -51.51 -34.67
N GLU A 553 41.11 -52.04 -34.77
CA GLU A 553 40.82 -53.42 -34.35
C GLU A 553 41.60 -54.43 -35.20
N ALA A 554 41.68 -54.23 -36.52
CA ALA A 554 42.47 -55.08 -37.43
C ALA A 554 44.00 -54.89 -37.28
N GLU A 555 44.49 -53.68 -37.00
CA GLU A 555 45.91 -53.41 -36.72
C GLU A 555 46.34 -53.94 -35.35
N VAL A 556 45.48 -53.92 -34.34
CA VAL A 556 45.76 -54.54 -33.03
C VAL A 556 45.82 -56.07 -33.17
N GLU A 557 44.95 -56.68 -33.98
CA GLU A 557 45.01 -58.12 -34.30
C GLU A 557 46.26 -58.47 -35.13
N ALA A 558 46.63 -57.61 -36.09
CA ALA A 558 47.84 -57.78 -36.91
C ALA A 558 49.13 -57.57 -36.10
N ILE A 559 49.17 -56.59 -35.18
CA ILE A 559 50.31 -56.35 -34.28
C ILE A 559 50.45 -57.49 -33.28
N LYS A 560 49.36 -58.08 -32.77
CA LYS A 560 49.42 -59.32 -31.98
C LYS A 560 50.01 -60.48 -32.77
N SER A 561 49.62 -60.66 -34.04
CA SER A 561 50.17 -61.72 -34.88
C SER A 561 51.65 -61.49 -35.25
N ALA A 562 52.05 -60.24 -35.51
CA ALA A 562 53.43 -59.85 -35.78
C ALA A 562 54.32 -59.93 -34.54
N GLN A 563 53.77 -59.69 -33.35
CA GLN A 563 54.48 -59.86 -32.08
C GLN A 563 54.77 -61.33 -31.78
N VAL A 564 53.85 -62.25 -32.14
CA VAL A 564 54.10 -63.71 -32.06
C VAL A 564 55.14 -64.16 -33.08
N GLN A 565 55.14 -63.60 -34.28
CA GLN A 565 56.14 -63.89 -35.34
C GLN A 565 57.54 -63.39 -34.95
N LEU A 566 57.66 -62.16 -34.42
CA LEU A 566 58.94 -61.59 -33.98
C LEU A 566 59.54 -62.35 -32.78
N GLN A 567 58.69 -62.91 -31.91
CA GLN A 567 59.12 -63.78 -30.80
C GLN A 567 59.69 -65.13 -31.32
N GLN A 568 59.23 -65.63 -32.46
CA GLN A 568 59.78 -66.83 -33.12
C GLN A 568 61.09 -66.52 -33.87
N ASP A 569 61.17 -65.39 -34.58
CA ASP A 569 62.36 -65.00 -35.33
C ASP A 569 63.55 -64.64 -34.43
N LEU A 570 63.30 -64.05 -33.26
CA LEU A 570 64.34 -63.73 -32.27
C LEU A 570 64.93 -65.01 -31.65
N ASN A 571 64.14 -66.08 -31.54
CA ASN A 571 64.61 -67.40 -31.10
C ASN A 571 65.38 -68.14 -32.21
N ALA A 572 65.05 -67.91 -33.50
CA ALA A 572 65.80 -68.44 -34.65
C ALA A 572 67.15 -67.73 -34.87
N ALA A 573 67.21 -66.40 -34.75
CA ALA A 573 68.44 -65.61 -34.91
C ALA A 573 69.47 -65.84 -33.78
N ARG A 574 69.01 -66.22 -32.57
CA ARG A 574 69.88 -66.66 -31.47
C ARG A 574 70.49 -68.04 -31.71
N ALA A 575 69.84 -68.91 -32.49
CA ALA A 575 70.37 -70.22 -32.89
C ALA A 575 71.37 -70.13 -34.07
N GLU A 576 71.27 -69.11 -34.92
CA GLU A 576 72.16 -68.89 -36.08
C GLU A 576 73.46 -68.13 -35.71
N ASN A 577 73.39 -67.17 -34.77
CA ASN A 577 74.58 -66.45 -34.28
C ASN A 577 75.55 -67.32 -33.45
N GLN A 578 75.13 -68.49 -32.99
CA GLN A 578 76.01 -69.49 -32.35
C GLN A 578 76.76 -70.37 -33.38
N LYS A 579 76.37 -70.37 -34.66
CA LYS A 579 76.96 -71.20 -35.73
C LYS A 579 77.99 -70.48 -36.63
N LEU A 580 78.11 -69.16 -36.51
CA LEU A 580 79.01 -68.33 -37.35
C LEU A 580 80.18 -67.71 -36.58
N LYS A 581 80.62 -68.36 -35.49
CA LYS A 581 81.85 -68.03 -34.74
C LYS A 581 83.06 -68.95 -35.04
N SER A 582 82.98 -69.78 -36.08
CA SER A 582 84.09 -70.68 -36.46
C SER A 582 84.21 -70.82 -37.98
N LYS A 583 85.14 -70.06 -38.59
CA LYS A 583 85.81 -70.22 -39.90
C LYS A 583 86.29 -68.83 -40.35
N ASP A 584 87.48 -68.58 -40.88
CA ASP A 584 88.63 -69.41 -41.22
C ASP A 584 89.84 -68.48 -41.35
N LYS A 585 91.02 -69.00 -40.98
CA LYS A 585 92.35 -68.39 -41.22
C LYS A 585 92.94 -68.90 -42.54
N SER A 586 93.74 -68.05 -43.22
CA SER A 586 95.17 -68.31 -43.57
C SER A 586 95.63 -68.10 -45.04
N LYS A 587 96.90 -67.64 -45.12
CA LYS A 587 97.94 -67.68 -46.20
C LYS A 587 97.98 -66.44 -47.13
N SER A 588 99.12 -65.81 -47.48
CA SER A 588 100.54 -66.19 -47.42
C SER A 588 101.49 -64.96 -47.42
N SER A 589 102.57 -65.07 -46.63
CA SER A 589 103.66 -64.10 -46.42
C SER A 589 104.71 -64.14 -47.54
N ASN A 590 104.66 -63.21 -48.51
CA ASN A 590 105.81 -62.61 -49.24
C ASN A 590 105.38 -61.63 -50.37
N VAL A 591 104.22 -60.98 -50.21
CA VAL A 591 103.90 -59.66 -50.80
C VAL A 591 103.98 -58.57 -49.71
N LEU A 592 104.42 -58.93 -48.51
CA LEU A 592 104.45 -58.11 -47.28
C LEU A 592 105.17 -56.77 -47.39
N ASN A 593 106.16 -56.54 -48.25
CA ASN A 593 106.80 -55.22 -48.34
C ASN A 593 106.09 -54.24 -49.30
N LEU A 594 105.34 -54.74 -50.30
CA LEU A 594 104.43 -53.91 -51.10
C LEU A 594 103.04 -53.85 -50.47
N GLU A 595 102.65 -54.89 -49.73
CA GLU A 595 101.47 -54.89 -48.87
C GLU A 595 101.68 -54.08 -47.61
N ILE A 596 102.88 -53.87 -47.05
CA ILE A 596 103.09 -52.91 -45.96
C ILE A 596 102.98 -51.49 -46.51
N GLU A 597 103.52 -51.17 -47.68
CA GLU A 597 103.37 -49.82 -48.24
C GLU A 597 101.96 -49.55 -48.81
N ALA A 598 101.32 -50.57 -49.39
CA ALA A 598 99.91 -50.52 -49.80
C ALA A 598 98.95 -50.66 -48.61
N ALA A 599 99.31 -51.35 -47.53
CA ALA A 599 98.56 -51.35 -46.29
C ALA A 599 98.85 -50.10 -45.48
N GLU A 600 99.99 -49.42 -45.58
CA GLU A 600 100.25 -48.13 -44.94
C GLU A 600 99.54 -47.02 -45.71
N LYS A 601 99.53 -47.06 -47.05
CA LYS A 601 98.64 -46.20 -47.86
C LYS A 601 97.18 -46.54 -47.66
N SER A 602 96.80 -47.81 -47.62
CA SER A 602 95.43 -48.21 -47.31
C SER A 602 95.06 -47.98 -45.85
N LEU A 603 96.00 -47.96 -44.90
CA LEU A 603 95.74 -47.69 -43.47
C LEU A 603 95.73 -46.18 -43.22
N THR A 604 96.51 -45.39 -43.95
CA THR A 604 96.39 -43.93 -43.96
C THR A 604 95.14 -43.49 -44.72
N GLU A 605 94.76 -44.17 -45.78
CA GLU A 605 93.49 -43.93 -46.49
C GLU A 605 92.29 -44.46 -45.70
N VAL A 606 92.40 -45.61 -45.03
CA VAL A 606 91.37 -46.13 -44.10
C VAL A 606 91.32 -45.29 -42.85
N SER A 607 92.44 -44.80 -42.30
CA SER A 607 92.43 -43.90 -41.14
C SER A 607 91.96 -42.50 -41.51
N ALA A 608 92.25 -42.01 -42.71
CA ALA A 608 91.66 -40.78 -43.24
C ALA A 608 90.17 -40.95 -43.54
N LYS A 609 89.73 -42.10 -44.08
CA LYS A 609 88.31 -42.43 -44.23
C LYS A 609 87.65 -42.67 -42.88
N LEU A 610 88.36 -43.21 -41.89
CA LEU A 610 87.86 -43.39 -40.53
C LEU A 610 87.72 -42.04 -39.86
N LEU A 611 88.71 -41.15 -39.96
CA LEU A 611 88.64 -39.76 -39.47
C LEU A 611 87.54 -38.96 -40.20
N ALA A 612 87.41 -39.09 -41.51
CA ALA A 612 86.32 -38.48 -42.27
C ALA A 612 84.96 -39.05 -41.86
N LYS A 613 84.85 -40.37 -41.62
CA LYS A 613 83.62 -40.99 -41.12
C LYS A 613 83.35 -40.66 -39.67
N THR A 614 84.36 -40.46 -38.83
CA THR A 614 84.24 -40.04 -37.43
C THR A 614 83.80 -38.58 -37.38
N THR A 615 84.37 -37.70 -38.21
CA THR A 615 83.93 -36.30 -38.32
C THR A 615 82.54 -36.18 -38.96
N ASP A 616 82.21 -36.98 -39.97
CA ASP A 616 80.84 -37.09 -40.49
C ASP A 616 79.88 -37.59 -39.40
N LEU A 617 80.27 -38.61 -38.62
CA LEU A 617 79.48 -39.14 -37.51
C LEU A 617 79.30 -38.10 -36.41
N GLU A 618 80.35 -37.36 -36.05
CA GLU A 618 80.29 -36.27 -35.09
C GLU A 618 79.34 -35.16 -35.57
N ALA A 619 79.43 -34.75 -36.85
CA ALA A 619 78.50 -33.80 -37.47
C ALA A 619 77.06 -34.35 -37.52
N LEU A 620 76.87 -35.64 -37.78
CA LEU A 620 75.56 -36.29 -37.71
C LEU A 620 75.04 -36.36 -36.27
N THR A 621 75.88 -36.57 -35.26
CA THR A 621 75.47 -36.52 -33.86
C THR A 621 75.15 -35.11 -33.40
N GLU A 622 75.88 -34.10 -33.87
CA GLU A 622 75.60 -32.69 -33.57
C GLU A 622 74.29 -32.23 -34.24
N THR A 623 74.04 -32.65 -35.49
CA THR A 623 72.75 -32.41 -36.13
C THR A 623 71.62 -33.20 -35.45
N LEU A 624 71.83 -34.46 -35.04
CA LEU A 624 70.85 -35.24 -34.29
C LEU A 624 70.48 -34.57 -32.96
N THR A 625 71.48 -34.14 -32.19
CA THR A 625 71.26 -33.44 -30.91
C THR A 625 70.58 -32.09 -31.11
N SER A 626 70.91 -31.34 -32.18
CA SER A 626 70.19 -30.12 -32.53
C SER A 626 68.72 -30.40 -32.87
N LYS A 627 68.44 -31.50 -33.59
CA LYS A 627 67.08 -31.93 -33.92
C LYS A 627 66.33 -32.41 -32.69
N GLU A 628 66.96 -33.16 -31.80
CA GLU A 628 66.39 -33.55 -30.50
C GLU A 628 66.06 -32.32 -29.66
N ASN A 629 66.93 -31.32 -29.60
CA ASN A 629 66.64 -30.06 -28.92
C ASN A 629 65.43 -29.36 -29.53
N THR A 630 65.34 -29.27 -30.87
CA THR A 630 64.14 -28.70 -31.53
C THR A 630 62.88 -29.53 -31.27
N ILE A 631 62.96 -30.86 -31.22
CA ILE A 631 61.83 -31.74 -30.90
C ILE A 631 61.40 -31.52 -29.44
N THR A 632 62.32 -31.37 -28.50
CA THR A 632 61.97 -31.06 -27.10
C THR A 632 61.32 -29.68 -26.97
N GLN A 633 61.75 -28.70 -27.76
CA GLN A 633 61.16 -27.36 -27.77
C GLN A 633 59.75 -27.37 -28.35
N LEU A 634 59.53 -28.04 -29.49
CA LEU A 634 58.21 -28.23 -30.08
C LEU A 634 57.27 -29.01 -29.16
N ARG A 635 57.76 -30.03 -28.44
CA ARG A 635 56.96 -30.75 -27.43
C ARG A 635 56.53 -29.85 -26.27
N LYS A 636 57.40 -28.95 -25.80
CA LYS A 636 57.04 -27.96 -24.77
C LYS A 636 56.00 -26.98 -25.30
N GLU A 637 56.13 -26.53 -26.54
CA GLU A 637 55.18 -25.63 -27.17
C GLU A 637 53.81 -26.29 -27.37
N ILE A 638 53.77 -27.54 -27.83
CA ILE A 638 52.53 -28.34 -27.90
C ILE A 638 51.89 -28.48 -26.52
N SER A 639 52.67 -28.75 -25.47
CA SER A 639 52.15 -28.87 -24.11
C SER A 639 51.54 -27.56 -23.60
N ILE A 640 52.13 -26.41 -23.92
CA ILE A 640 51.58 -25.09 -23.55
C ILE A 640 50.29 -24.82 -24.33
N LEU A 641 50.26 -25.13 -25.62
CA LEU A 641 49.06 -24.99 -26.46
C LEU A 641 47.91 -25.90 -26.01
N GLU A 642 48.20 -27.15 -25.62
CA GLU A 642 47.22 -28.07 -25.04
C GLU A 642 46.66 -27.54 -23.71
N GLN A 643 47.52 -26.96 -22.86
CA GLN A 643 47.08 -26.33 -21.62
C GLN A 643 46.21 -25.09 -21.87
N ALA A 644 46.56 -24.27 -22.87
CA ALA A 644 45.76 -23.12 -23.29
C ALA A 644 44.40 -23.56 -23.86
N GLN A 645 44.37 -24.58 -24.72
CA GLN A 645 43.14 -25.15 -25.27
C GLN A 645 42.24 -25.73 -24.17
N ASN A 646 42.82 -26.42 -23.19
CA ASN A 646 42.07 -26.93 -22.04
C ASN A 646 41.51 -25.79 -21.16
N GLY A 647 42.26 -24.70 -21.00
CA GLY A 647 41.78 -23.48 -20.33
C GLY A 647 40.60 -22.82 -21.06
N GLU A 648 40.71 -22.66 -22.38
CA GLU A 648 39.63 -22.09 -23.22
C GLU A 648 38.38 -22.96 -23.26
N THR A 649 38.53 -24.29 -23.33
CA THR A 649 37.38 -25.21 -23.30
C THR A 649 36.70 -25.23 -21.93
N ALA A 650 37.45 -25.10 -20.83
CA ALA A 650 36.89 -24.94 -19.49
C ALA A 650 36.13 -23.59 -19.37
N HIS A 651 36.71 -22.51 -19.88
CA HIS A 651 36.06 -21.20 -19.91
C HIS A 651 34.78 -21.22 -20.78
N CYS A 652 34.79 -21.86 -21.95
CA CYS A 652 33.58 -22.05 -22.77
C CYS A 652 32.50 -22.85 -22.05
N LYS A 653 32.88 -23.87 -21.26
CA LYS A 653 31.92 -24.63 -20.44
C LYS A 653 31.31 -23.77 -19.33
N GLN A 654 32.12 -22.95 -18.66
CA GLN A 654 31.63 -22.01 -17.64
C GLN A 654 30.68 -20.96 -18.23
N LEU A 655 31.05 -20.34 -19.36
CA LEU A 655 30.18 -19.42 -20.10
C LEU A 655 28.87 -20.08 -20.51
N LYS A 656 28.91 -21.33 -20.96
CA LYS A 656 27.70 -22.08 -21.31
C LYS A 656 26.81 -22.33 -20.09
N GLN A 657 27.40 -22.72 -18.95
CA GLN A 657 26.66 -22.87 -17.70
C GLN A 657 26.05 -21.53 -17.22
N GLU A 658 26.77 -20.42 -17.36
CA GLU A 658 26.26 -19.07 -17.04
C GLU A 658 25.08 -18.69 -17.94
N ILE A 659 25.18 -18.97 -19.24
CA ILE A 659 24.10 -18.76 -20.22
C ILE A 659 22.88 -19.62 -19.88
N ASP A 660 23.08 -20.91 -19.59
CA ASP A 660 22.00 -21.83 -19.22
C ASP A 660 21.31 -21.39 -17.91
N ARG A 661 22.09 -20.91 -16.93
CA ARG A 661 21.56 -20.33 -15.69
C ARG A 661 20.74 -19.07 -15.94
N MET A 662 21.25 -18.14 -16.76
CA MET A 662 20.50 -16.93 -17.14
C MET A 662 19.23 -17.27 -17.93
N GLN A 663 19.27 -18.27 -18.80
CA GLN A 663 18.09 -18.73 -19.54
C GLN A 663 17.03 -19.35 -18.62
N ALA A 664 17.43 -20.11 -17.61
CA ALA A 664 16.50 -20.64 -16.60
C ALA A 664 15.87 -19.50 -15.78
N GLN A 665 16.69 -18.57 -15.28
CA GLN A 665 16.19 -17.41 -14.54
C GLN A 665 15.23 -16.54 -15.38
N LEU A 666 15.50 -16.38 -16.68
CA LEU A 666 14.63 -15.63 -17.58
C LEU A 666 13.30 -16.36 -17.80
N LYS A 667 13.29 -17.70 -17.89
CA LYS A 667 12.05 -18.49 -17.97
C LYS A 667 11.22 -18.39 -16.69
N ASP A 668 11.86 -18.50 -15.53
CA ASP A 668 11.18 -18.39 -14.24
C ASP A 668 10.61 -16.97 -14.03
N ALA A 669 11.36 -15.93 -14.41
CA ALA A 669 10.88 -14.55 -14.38
C ALA A 669 9.71 -14.30 -15.35
N VAL A 670 9.74 -14.91 -16.55
CA VAL A 670 8.63 -14.85 -17.51
C VAL A 670 7.41 -15.59 -16.98
N HIS A 671 7.59 -16.74 -16.34
CA HIS A 671 6.49 -17.49 -15.72
C HIS A 671 5.87 -16.71 -14.56
N GLY A 672 6.68 -16.18 -13.63
CA GLY A 672 6.21 -15.33 -12.54
C GLY A 672 5.51 -14.06 -13.04
N ARG A 673 6.00 -13.45 -14.14
CA ARG A 673 5.31 -12.32 -14.79
C ARG A 673 3.94 -12.74 -15.35
N GLN A 674 3.84 -13.93 -15.95
CA GLN A 674 2.59 -14.44 -16.49
C GLN A 674 1.56 -14.75 -15.38
N GLU A 675 2.00 -15.35 -14.28
CA GLU A 675 1.17 -15.60 -13.10
C GLU A 675 0.67 -14.30 -12.47
N ALA A 676 1.56 -13.30 -12.31
CA ALA A 676 1.17 -11.98 -11.83
C ALA A 676 0.15 -11.29 -12.75
N LEU A 677 0.25 -11.50 -14.07
CA LEU A 677 -0.68 -10.95 -15.06
C LEU A 677 -2.06 -11.64 -14.98
N LEU A 678 -2.09 -12.95 -14.73
CA LEU A 678 -3.33 -13.68 -14.46
C LEU A 678 -3.98 -13.20 -13.15
N GLY A 679 -3.21 -13.08 -12.07
CA GLY A 679 -3.69 -12.54 -10.80
C GLY A 679 -4.23 -11.11 -10.95
N LYS A 680 -3.54 -10.24 -11.71
CA LYS A 680 -4.03 -8.89 -12.04
C LYS A 680 -5.37 -8.93 -12.76
N LYS A 681 -5.55 -9.83 -13.72
CA LYS A 681 -6.82 -9.98 -14.47
C LYS A 681 -7.96 -10.46 -13.57
N GLU A 682 -7.69 -11.37 -12.64
CA GLU A 682 -8.68 -11.82 -11.66
C GLU A 682 -9.07 -10.70 -10.68
N LEU A 683 -8.09 -9.93 -10.20
CA LEU A 683 -8.32 -8.73 -9.39
C LEU A 683 -9.14 -7.68 -10.16
N GLU A 684 -8.82 -7.42 -11.43
CA GLU A 684 -9.58 -6.51 -12.29
C GLU A 684 -11.05 -6.98 -12.43
N GLN A 685 -11.29 -8.27 -12.63
CA GLN A 685 -12.64 -8.83 -12.68
C GLN A 685 -13.39 -8.71 -11.35
N SER A 686 -12.71 -8.92 -10.22
CA SER A 686 -13.31 -8.75 -8.89
C SER A 686 -13.68 -7.28 -8.62
N VAL A 687 -12.81 -6.34 -9.01
CA VAL A 687 -13.09 -4.90 -8.92
C VAL A 687 -14.27 -4.50 -9.81
N GLU A 688 -14.37 -5.04 -11.02
CA GLU A 688 -15.52 -4.83 -11.91
C GLU A 688 -16.83 -5.33 -11.28
N GLN A 689 -16.81 -6.52 -10.68
CA GLN A 689 -17.97 -7.08 -9.98
C GLN A 689 -18.38 -6.24 -8.77
N GLN A 690 -17.41 -5.77 -7.97
CA GLN A 690 -17.67 -4.87 -6.84
C GLN A 690 -18.24 -3.53 -7.31
N LYS A 691 -17.76 -2.98 -8.43
CA LYS A 691 -18.32 -1.76 -9.03
C LYS A 691 -19.78 -1.95 -9.43
N LEU A 692 -20.13 -3.08 -10.05
CA LEU A 692 -21.51 -3.40 -10.42
C LEU A 692 -22.42 -3.51 -9.18
N GLN A 693 -21.95 -4.14 -8.10
CA GLN A 693 -22.70 -4.22 -6.83
C GLN A 693 -22.90 -2.83 -6.19
N VAL A 694 -21.89 -1.97 -6.23
CA VAL A 694 -22.00 -0.58 -5.74
C VAL A 694 -23.00 0.21 -6.58
N GLU A 695 -23.01 0.05 -7.91
CA GLU A 695 -24.03 0.69 -8.75
C GLU A 695 -25.44 0.17 -8.45
N GLU A 696 -25.61 -1.13 -8.20
CA GLU A 696 -26.90 -1.71 -7.82
C GLU A 696 -27.41 -1.13 -6.48
N ILE A 697 -26.55 -1.05 -5.47
CA ILE A 697 -26.91 -0.44 -4.17
C ILE A 697 -27.22 1.05 -4.33
N ARG A 698 -26.47 1.78 -5.17
CA ARG A 698 -26.76 3.19 -5.47
C ARG A 698 -28.12 3.35 -6.13
N LEU A 699 -28.49 2.47 -7.05
CA LEU A 699 -29.81 2.48 -7.68
C LEU A 699 -30.91 2.24 -6.65
N GLN A 700 -30.75 1.24 -5.76
CA GLN A 700 -31.71 0.96 -4.68
C GLN A 700 -31.84 2.13 -3.68
N LEU A 701 -30.74 2.80 -3.36
CA LEU A 701 -30.76 4.01 -2.52
C LEU A 701 -31.48 5.17 -3.22
N ALA A 702 -31.27 5.36 -4.53
CA ALA A 702 -31.96 6.38 -5.31
C ALA A 702 -33.48 6.10 -5.37
N GLU A 703 -33.87 4.84 -5.59
CA GLU A 703 -35.28 4.41 -5.57
C GLU A 703 -35.93 4.64 -4.20
N ASN A 704 -35.27 4.23 -3.10
CA ASN A 704 -35.77 4.49 -1.75
C ASN A 704 -35.89 5.99 -1.47
N THR A 705 -34.90 6.78 -1.87
CA THR A 705 -34.93 8.25 -1.71
C THR A 705 -36.11 8.86 -2.45
N GLN A 706 -36.36 8.43 -3.70
CA GLN A 706 -37.52 8.87 -4.48
C GLN A 706 -38.85 8.47 -3.82
N GLN A 707 -38.93 7.28 -3.23
CA GLN A 707 -40.12 6.85 -2.48
C GLN A 707 -40.36 7.70 -1.22
N TYR A 708 -39.31 8.07 -0.49
CA TYR A 708 -39.43 8.97 0.66
C TYR A 708 -39.82 10.39 0.23
N GLU A 709 -39.26 10.88 -0.88
CA GLU A 709 -39.60 12.21 -1.39
C GLU A 709 -41.05 12.28 -1.88
N THR A 710 -41.56 11.24 -2.54
CA THR A 710 -42.98 11.17 -2.96
C THR A 710 -43.93 11.07 -1.76
N LYS A 711 -43.58 10.28 -0.74
CA LYS A 711 -44.34 10.22 0.52
C LYS A 711 -44.35 11.57 1.25
N LEU A 712 -43.21 12.27 1.28
CA LEU A 712 -43.09 13.59 1.89
C LEU A 712 -43.90 14.64 1.13
N LYS A 713 -43.85 14.63 -0.21
CA LYS A 713 -44.70 15.52 -1.03
C LYS A 713 -46.18 15.25 -0.78
N HIS A 714 -46.57 13.98 -0.72
CA HIS A 714 -47.95 13.61 -0.44
C HIS A 714 -48.41 14.05 0.96
N SER A 715 -47.58 13.88 2.00
CA SER A 715 -47.91 14.35 3.35
C SER A 715 -47.94 15.87 3.45
N GLN A 716 -47.05 16.59 2.77
CA GLN A 716 -47.07 18.04 2.66
C GLN A 716 -48.33 18.56 1.96
N GLU A 717 -48.74 17.91 0.86
CA GLU A 717 -49.97 18.26 0.14
C GLU A 717 -51.21 18.00 1.00
N LEU A 718 -51.23 16.91 1.77
CA LEU A 718 -52.32 16.61 2.71
C LEU A 718 -52.38 17.61 3.86
N LEU A 719 -51.23 18.07 4.36
CA LEU A 719 -51.14 19.12 5.38
C LEU A 719 -51.58 20.47 4.83
N LYS A 720 -51.20 20.79 3.58
CA LYS A 720 -51.65 22.01 2.91
C LYS A 720 -53.17 22.02 2.74
N ASN A 721 -53.75 20.91 2.28
CA ASN A 721 -55.19 20.77 2.15
C ASN A 721 -55.92 20.89 3.49
N SER A 722 -55.36 20.36 4.57
CA SER A 722 -55.96 20.50 5.91
C SER A 722 -55.86 21.94 6.43
N LEU A 723 -54.76 22.64 6.12
CA LEU A 723 -54.57 24.05 6.48
C LEU A 723 -55.54 24.96 5.71
N GLU A 724 -55.72 24.74 4.40
CA GLU A 724 -56.73 25.43 3.58
C GLU A 724 -58.16 25.17 4.10
N GLN A 725 -58.46 23.93 4.53
CA GLN A 725 -59.75 23.63 5.16
C GLN A 725 -59.94 24.31 6.52
N LEU A 726 -58.88 24.46 7.32
CA LEU A 726 -58.92 25.18 8.60
C LEU A 726 -59.11 26.68 8.37
N GLU A 727 -58.43 27.25 7.38
CA GLU A 727 -58.57 28.66 6.99
C GLU A 727 -60.00 28.95 6.50
N ALA A 728 -60.56 28.09 5.64
CA ALA A 728 -61.96 28.21 5.21
C ALA A 728 -62.96 28.11 6.39
N ARG A 729 -62.68 27.27 7.39
CA ARG A 729 -63.50 27.18 8.61
C ARG A 729 -63.34 28.41 9.49
N GLN A 730 -62.13 28.97 9.59
CA GLN A 730 -61.86 30.21 10.31
C GLN A 730 -62.64 31.36 9.67
N ASP A 731 -62.60 31.49 8.34
CA ASP A 731 -63.36 32.49 7.60
C ASP A 731 -64.87 32.34 7.83
N ALA A 732 -65.40 31.11 7.78
CA ALA A 732 -66.81 30.86 8.08
C ALA A 732 -67.19 31.25 9.52
N LEU A 733 -66.32 31.00 10.50
CA LEU A 733 -66.53 31.42 11.89
C LEU A 733 -66.49 32.94 12.03
N THR A 734 -65.58 33.63 11.35
CA THR A 734 -65.56 35.12 11.38
C THR A 734 -66.81 35.71 10.74
N GLN A 735 -67.31 35.12 9.66
CA GLN A 735 -68.58 35.53 9.04
C GLN A 735 -69.77 35.31 9.98
N LEU A 736 -69.77 34.18 10.71
CA LEU A 736 -70.81 33.90 11.70
C LEU A 736 -70.75 34.86 12.89
N ASP A 737 -69.54 35.21 13.38
CA ASP A 737 -69.36 36.19 14.45
C ASP A 737 -69.84 37.58 14.03
N VAL A 738 -69.56 37.99 12.78
CA VAL A 738 -70.09 39.25 12.23
C VAL A 738 -71.61 39.21 12.12
N ALA A 739 -72.20 38.11 11.65
CA ALA A 739 -73.64 37.94 11.57
C ALA A 739 -74.30 37.94 12.96
N LEU A 740 -73.66 37.31 13.96
CA LEU A 740 -74.10 37.32 15.35
C LEU A 740 -74.08 38.74 15.90
N ARG A 741 -72.98 39.48 15.75
CA ARG A 741 -72.90 40.89 16.19
C ARG A 741 -73.93 41.78 15.49
N GLN A 742 -74.23 41.52 14.22
CA GLN A 742 -75.31 42.22 13.52
C GLN A 742 -76.68 41.87 14.11
N ALA A 743 -76.96 40.59 14.37
CA ALA A 743 -78.20 40.15 15.00
C ALA A 743 -78.34 40.68 16.44
N GLU A 744 -77.26 40.72 17.21
CA GLU A 744 -77.20 41.32 18.54
C GLU A 744 -77.52 42.81 18.48
N ARG A 745 -76.90 43.58 17.56
CA ARG A 745 -77.24 45.00 17.35
C ARG A 745 -78.70 45.19 16.95
N VAL A 746 -79.23 44.34 16.06
CA VAL A 746 -80.64 44.38 15.67
C VAL A 746 -81.53 44.05 16.88
N ASN A 747 -81.15 43.11 17.72
CA ASN A 747 -81.89 42.76 18.93
C ASN A 747 -81.81 43.87 19.99
N GLU A 748 -80.66 44.53 20.15
CA GLU A 748 -80.51 45.73 20.99
C GLU A 748 -81.40 46.86 20.47
N GLN A 749 -81.40 47.12 19.16
CA GLN A 749 -82.32 48.05 18.52
C GLN A 749 -83.78 47.65 18.79
N LEU A 750 -84.14 46.39 18.59
CA LEU A 750 -85.48 45.88 18.83
C LEU A 750 -85.86 45.94 20.32
N GLN A 751 -84.91 45.76 21.24
CA GLN A 751 -85.13 45.96 22.68
C GLN A 751 -85.34 47.42 23.02
N THR A 752 -84.60 48.35 22.39
CA THR A 752 -84.86 49.78 22.54
C THR A 752 -86.23 50.15 21.98
N GLU A 753 -86.56 49.70 20.78
CA GLU A 753 -87.88 49.87 20.16
C GLU A 753 -88.99 49.20 21.00
N TYR A 754 -88.74 48.03 21.58
CA TYR A 754 -89.66 47.35 22.49
C TYR A 754 -89.81 48.11 23.80
N SER A 755 -88.75 48.72 24.34
CA SER A 755 -88.82 49.55 25.54
C SER A 755 -89.62 50.82 25.28
N GLU A 756 -89.43 51.44 24.11
CA GLU A 756 -90.21 52.58 23.65
C GLU A 756 -91.67 52.19 23.36
N TYR A 757 -91.88 51.06 22.69
CA TYR A 757 -93.19 50.49 22.44
C TYR A 757 -93.86 50.09 23.73
N LYS A 758 -93.15 49.53 24.72
CA LYS A 758 -93.65 49.20 26.06
C LYS A 758 -94.01 50.45 26.83
N LEU A 759 -93.26 51.54 26.70
CA LEU A 759 -93.62 52.84 27.28
C LEU A 759 -94.87 53.42 26.59
N LYS A 760 -94.92 53.37 25.25
CA LYS A 760 -96.09 53.77 24.45
C LYS A 760 -97.30 52.87 24.73
N ALA A 761 -97.09 51.57 24.89
CA ALA A 761 -98.09 50.55 25.15
C ALA A 761 -98.51 50.53 26.61
N GLN A 762 -97.65 50.85 27.59
CA GLN A 762 -98.06 51.11 28.99
C GLN A 762 -98.82 52.43 29.08
N ALA A 763 -98.46 53.43 28.28
CA ALA A 763 -99.26 54.65 28.14
C ALA A 763 -100.63 54.34 27.49
N VAL A 764 -100.69 53.39 26.55
CA VAL A 764 -101.92 52.93 25.90
C VAL A 764 -102.69 51.91 26.77
N LEU A 765 -102.06 51.03 27.54
CA LEU A 765 -102.67 50.03 28.46
C LEU A 765 -103.16 50.69 29.75
N ARG A 766 -102.51 51.76 30.22
CA ARG A 766 -103.14 52.69 31.18
C ARG A 766 -104.41 53.33 30.61
N LYS A 767 -104.59 53.32 29.28
CA LYS A 767 -105.74 53.86 28.54
C LYS A 767 -106.67 52.79 27.94
N GLN A 768 -106.27 51.52 27.96
CA GLN A 768 -106.96 50.37 27.37
C GLN A 768 -106.75 49.17 28.27
N GLN A 769 -107.32 49.24 29.48
CA GLN A 769 -107.85 48.04 30.12
C GLN A 769 -108.90 47.47 29.17
N ASN A 770 -108.52 46.49 28.37
CA ASN A 770 -109.32 45.35 27.90
C ASN A 770 -108.85 44.89 26.51
N ARG A 771 -108.27 43.67 26.49
CA ARG A 771 -108.15 42.67 25.41
C ARG A 771 -106.71 42.27 25.08
N ASP A 772 -106.16 41.36 25.88
CA ASP A 772 -105.04 40.51 25.46
C ASP A 772 -105.35 39.09 25.92
N SER A 773 -105.56 38.18 24.98
CA SER A 773 -105.55 36.73 25.22
C SER A 773 -104.90 35.97 24.07
N ASP A 774 -104.80 36.56 22.87
CA ASP A 774 -104.13 35.93 21.74
C ASP A 774 -102.62 36.30 21.62
N LYS A 775 -102.17 37.39 22.26
CA LYS A 775 -100.73 37.78 22.28
C LYS A 775 -99.90 36.98 23.30
N GLU A 776 -100.53 36.50 24.36
CA GLU A 776 -99.87 35.77 25.45
C GLU A 776 -99.40 34.39 24.98
N GLN A 777 -100.18 33.71 24.12
CA GLN A 777 -99.79 32.42 23.52
C GLN A 777 -98.64 32.52 22.51
N TYR A 778 -98.54 33.59 21.72
CA TYR A 778 -97.39 33.80 20.81
C TYR A 778 -96.10 34.09 21.58
N LEU A 779 -96.19 34.89 22.65
CA LEU A 779 -95.05 35.19 23.52
C LEU A 779 -94.59 33.96 24.32
N GLU A 780 -95.50 33.07 24.71
CA GLU A 780 -95.14 31.80 25.35
C GLU A 780 -94.38 30.85 24.40
N VAL A 781 -94.79 30.77 23.13
CA VAL A 781 -94.10 29.95 22.11
C VAL A 781 -92.73 30.54 21.77
N GLU A 782 -92.61 31.87 21.69
CA GLU A 782 -91.33 32.54 21.43
C GLU A 782 -90.36 32.41 22.62
N LEU A 783 -90.86 32.54 23.86
CA LEU A 783 -90.07 32.25 25.06
C LEU A 783 -89.63 30.78 25.14
N ALA A 784 -90.47 29.84 24.70
CA ALA A 784 -90.10 28.43 24.62
C ALA A 784 -88.98 28.20 23.58
N ASN A 785 -89.05 28.84 22.42
CA ASN A 785 -87.99 28.77 21.41
C ASN A 785 -86.68 29.43 21.87
N MET A 786 -86.75 30.57 22.56
CA MET A 786 -85.55 31.23 23.10
C MET A 786 -84.89 30.41 24.21
N ARG A 787 -85.68 29.76 25.09
CA ARG A 787 -85.15 28.82 26.08
C ARG A 787 -84.52 27.59 25.43
N ALA A 788 -85.12 27.07 24.36
CA ALA A 788 -84.54 25.95 23.62
C ALA A 788 -83.22 26.32 22.92
N ASN A 789 -83.09 27.56 22.43
CA ASN A 789 -81.83 28.06 21.87
C ASN A 789 -80.77 28.34 22.94
N GLU A 790 -81.17 28.90 24.09
CA GLU A 790 -80.30 29.10 25.25
C GLU A 790 -79.75 27.76 25.76
N GLN A 791 -80.60 26.72 25.80
CA GLN A 791 -80.17 25.38 26.18
C GLN A 791 -79.15 24.79 25.19
N LYS A 792 -79.37 24.95 23.87
CA LYS A 792 -78.39 24.51 22.84
C LYS A 792 -77.07 25.27 22.91
N LEU A 793 -77.11 26.58 23.21
CA LEU A 793 -75.91 27.39 23.39
C LEU A 793 -75.15 27.00 24.67
N CYS A 794 -75.87 26.69 25.76
CA CYS A 794 -75.25 26.14 26.97
C CYS A 794 -74.61 24.77 26.71
N GLU A 795 -75.29 23.86 26.01
CA GLU A 795 -74.73 22.56 25.63
C GLU A 795 -73.47 22.71 24.74
N SER A 796 -73.50 23.64 23.78
CA SER A 796 -72.33 23.95 22.96
C SER A 796 -71.19 24.58 23.78
N ARG A 797 -71.51 25.50 24.70
CA ARG A 797 -70.54 26.16 25.58
C ARG A 797 -69.86 25.14 26.49
N ASP A 798 -70.65 24.24 27.08
CA ASP A 798 -70.15 23.20 27.99
C ASP A 798 -69.34 22.15 27.21
N ALA A 799 -69.70 21.84 25.96
CA ALA A 799 -68.88 21.01 25.07
C ALA A 799 -67.53 21.67 24.73
N SER A 800 -67.51 22.98 24.45
CA SER A 800 -66.24 23.71 24.25
C SER A 800 -65.43 23.85 25.54
N ALA A 801 -66.07 23.99 26.70
CA ALA A 801 -65.39 24.01 28.00
C ALA A 801 -64.73 22.66 28.30
N LEU A 802 -65.44 21.55 28.05
CA LEU A 802 -64.88 20.20 28.11
C LEU A 802 -63.67 20.05 27.17
N ARG A 803 -63.76 20.59 25.95
CA ARG A 803 -62.64 20.54 25.01
C ARG A 803 -61.42 21.34 25.48
N ILE A 804 -61.64 22.50 26.10
CA ILE A 804 -60.57 23.31 26.70
C ILE A 804 -59.91 22.53 27.85
N THR A 805 -60.69 21.97 28.78
CA THR A 805 -60.14 21.16 29.88
C THR A 805 -59.36 19.94 29.38
N GLN A 806 -59.78 19.33 28.27
CA GLN A 806 -59.06 18.23 27.64
C GLN A 806 -57.72 18.68 27.03
N LEU A 807 -57.67 19.86 26.42
CA LEU A 807 -56.43 20.44 25.89
C LEU A 807 -55.48 20.89 27.02
N GLU A 808 -56.02 21.44 28.11
CA GLU A 808 -55.25 21.78 29.31
C GLU A 808 -54.61 20.53 29.94
N SER A 809 -55.37 19.44 30.07
CA SER A 809 -54.84 18.14 30.52
C SER A 809 -53.72 17.63 29.60
N GLN A 810 -53.89 17.75 28.28
CA GLN A 810 -52.85 17.34 27.31
C GLN A 810 -51.59 18.20 27.42
N LEU A 811 -51.74 19.51 27.65
CA LEU A 811 -50.61 20.41 27.88
C LEU A 811 -49.89 20.09 29.21
N GLU A 812 -50.62 19.77 30.27
CA GLU A 812 -50.03 19.33 31.54
C GLU A 812 -49.25 18.01 31.38
N ASP A 813 -49.80 17.04 30.64
CA ASP A 813 -49.12 15.76 30.41
C ASP A 813 -47.87 15.93 29.54
N LEU A 814 -47.92 16.79 28.53
CA LEU A 814 -46.74 17.16 27.73
C LEU A 814 -45.70 17.92 28.56
N GLN A 815 -46.13 18.82 29.45
CA GLN A 815 -45.23 19.50 30.38
C GLN A 815 -44.57 18.52 31.35
N ARG A 816 -45.32 17.57 31.92
CA ARG A 816 -44.78 16.49 32.77
C ARG A 816 -43.76 15.64 32.02
N SER A 817 -44.09 15.21 30.81
CA SER A 817 -43.17 14.43 29.96
C SER A 817 -41.88 15.22 29.65
N ASN A 818 -41.99 16.51 29.33
CA ASN A 818 -40.82 17.35 29.09
C ASN A 818 -39.95 17.53 30.36
N THR A 819 -40.57 17.71 31.54
CA THR A 819 -39.83 17.78 32.81
C THR A 819 -39.12 16.46 33.16
N GLN A 820 -39.75 15.32 32.89
CA GLN A 820 -39.14 14.00 33.08
C GLN A 820 -37.96 13.78 32.12
N MET A 821 -38.11 14.19 30.85
CA MET A 821 -37.00 14.14 29.88
C MET A 821 -35.83 15.05 30.29
N GLN A 822 -36.12 16.24 30.82
CA GLN A 822 -35.08 17.13 31.37
C GLN A 822 -34.37 16.52 32.59
N GLN A 823 -35.11 15.87 33.50
CA GLN A 823 -34.53 15.16 34.64
C GLN A 823 -33.63 14.01 34.19
N ARG A 824 -34.09 13.16 33.26
CA ARG A 824 -33.29 12.06 32.70
C ARG A 824 -32.04 12.59 31.99
N SER A 825 -32.15 13.73 31.29
CA SER A 825 -30.98 14.39 30.69
C SER A 825 -29.99 14.91 31.73
N GLN A 826 -30.46 15.43 32.87
CA GLN A 826 -29.58 15.88 33.96
C GLN A 826 -28.91 14.71 34.67
N GLU A 827 -29.62 13.60 34.88
CA GLU A 827 -29.07 12.37 35.46
C GLU A 827 -27.99 11.76 34.55
N LEU A 828 -28.23 11.73 33.23
CA LEU A 828 -27.23 11.28 32.25
C LEU A 828 -25.99 12.19 32.24
N LEU A 829 -26.16 13.50 32.37
CA LEU A 829 -25.02 14.43 32.51
C LEU A 829 -24.23 14.16 33.79
N GLY A 830 -24.91 13.93 34.92
CA GLY A 830 -24.27 13.56 36.18
C GLY A 830 -23.45 12.27 36.07
N MET A 831 -24.01 11.24 35.42
CA MET A 831 -23.30 9.98 35.21
C MET A 831 -22.07 10.13 34.30
N ILE A 832 -22.14 11.00 33.29
CA ILE A 832 -20.99 11.33 32.43
C ILE A 832 -19.89 12.00 33.26
N ASP A 833 -20.23 12.92 34.14
CA ASP A 833 -19.24 13.61 34.98
C ASP A 833 -18.63 12.67 36.02
N ASP A 834 -19.41 11.74 36.59
CA ASP A 834 -18.88 10.67 37.46
C ASP A 834 -17.90 9.75 36.71
N LEU A 835 -18.22 9.38 35.46
CA LEU A 835 -17.32 8.57 34.62
C LEU A 835 -16.04 9.32 34.23
N LYS A 836 -16.12 10.65 34.01
CA LYS A 836 -14.93 11.48 33.79
C LYS A 836 -14.06 11.51 35.04
N TYR A 837 -14.65 11.72 36.21
CA TYR A 837 -13.92 11.72 37.48
C TYR A 837 -13.24 10.37 37.73
N GLN A 838 -13.92 9.25 37.48
CA GLN A 838 -13.34 7.92 37.57
C GLN A 838 -12.16 7.73 36.60
N ASN A 839 -12.30 8.14 35.33
CA ASN A 839 -11.19 8.07 34.36
C ASN A 839 -10.00 8.93 34.78
N GLU A 840 -10.23 10.12 35.32
CA GLU A 840 -9.16 10.98 35.82
C GLU A 840 -8.43 10.33 37.00
N THR A 841 -9.16 9.75 37.96
CA THR A 841 -8.54 9.01 39.08
C THR A 841 -7.75 7.79 38.62
N LEU A 842 -8.28 7.00 37.68
CA LEU A 842 -7.56 5.85 37.09
C LEU A 842 -6.30 6.28 36.34
N THR A 843 -6.36 7.41 35.64
CA THR A 843 -5.20 7.97 34.93
C THR A 843 -4.13 8.41 35.92
N GLN A 844 -4.52 9.09 37.01
CA GLN A 844 -3.59 9.49 38.07
C GLN A 844 -2.97 8.27 38.77
N ASP A 845 -3.74 7.21 39.02
CA ASP A 845 -3.21 5.99 39.64
C ASP A 845 -2.29 5.22 38.70
N ASN A 846 -2.59 5.14 37.39
CA ASN A 846 -1.68 4.59 36.39
C ASN A 846 -0.36 5.40 36.33
N GLN A 847 -0.43 6.73 36.37
CA GLN A 847 0.77 7.57 36.42
C GLN A 847 1.57 7.33 37.70
N ARG A 848 0.93 7.20 38.86
CA ARG A 848 1.62 6.85 40.13
C ARG A 848 2.29 5.48 40.06
N GLN A 849 1.63 4.48 39.49
CA GLN A 849 2.21 3.14 39.33
C GLN A 849 3.43 3.18 38.39
N LEU A 850 3.35 3.92 37.29
CA LEU A 850 4.48 4.09 36.38
C LEU A 850 5.67 4.80 37.06
N GLN A 851 5.40 5.86 37.85
CA GLN A 851 6.42 6.54 38.64
C GLN A 851 7.07 5.60 39.67
N GLN A 852 6.28 4.75 40.34
CA GLN A 852 6.81 3.75 41.27
C GLN A 852 7.70 2.72 40.56
N GLN A 853 7.31 2.25 39.37
CA GLN A 853 8.14 1.34 38.57
C GLN A 853 9.45 2.00 38.11
N GLN A 854 9.40 3.26 37.68
CA GLN A 854 10.61 4.02 37.32
C GLN A 854 11.54 4.19 38.54
N GLN A 855 11.01 4.49 39.73
CA GLN A 855 11.81 4.56 40.95
C GLN A 855 12.45 3.21 41.32
N GLN A 856 11.74 2.09 41.17
CA GLN A 856 12.30 0.76 41.38
C GLN A 856 13.42 0.44 40.37
N LEU A 857 13.23 0.80 39.10
CA LEU A 857 14.27 0.64 38.07
C LEU A 857 15.52 1.47 38.38
N LEU A 858 15.34 2.71 38.87
CA LEU A 858 16.46 3.54 39.31
C LEU A 858 17.18 2.93 40.52
N GLN A 859 16.45 2.38 41.50
CA GLN A 859 17.07 1.65 42.62
C GLN A 859 17.87 0.43 42.15
N HIS A 860 17.31 -0.36 41.22
CA HIS A 860 18.02 -1.51 40.65
C HIS A 860 19.26 -1.10 39.87
N ARG A 861 19.18 -0.01 39.09
CA ARG A 861 20.33 0.54 38.34
C ARG A 861 21.44 0.99 39.30
N LEU A 862 21.08 1.69 40.38
CA LEU A 862 22.03 2.11 41.41
C LEU A 862 22.66 0.90 42.12
N GLN A 863 21.88 -0.15 42.38
CA GLN A 863 22.41 -1.38 42.99
C GLN A 863 23.38 -2.12 42.07
N ILE A 864 23.12 -2.13 40.75
CA ILE A 864 24.06 -2.68 39.75
C ILE A 864 25.33 -1.84 39.70
N GLU A 865 25.22 -0.51 39.69
CA GLU A 865 26.38 0.39 39.68
C GLU A 865 27.25 0.20 40.94
N GLN A 866 26.64 0.05 42.12
CA GLN A 866 27.35 -0.29 43.35
C GLN A 866 28.06 -1.67 43.27
N MET A 867 27.44 -2.66 42.62
CA MET A 867 28.07 -3.98 42.42
C MET A 867 29.21 -3.91 41.41
N ASP A 868 29.06 -3.13 40.33
CA ASP A 868 30.09 -2.90 39.32
C ASP A 868 31.29 -2.14 39.90
N ASP A 869 31.06 -1.17 40.80
CA ASP A 869 32.13 -0.49 41.54
C ASP A 869 32.91 -1.46 42.43
N VAL A 870 32.21 -2.35 43.14
CA VAL A 870 32.85 -3.41 43.95
C VAL A 870 33.65 -4.36 43.06
N HIS A 871 33.14 -4.72 41.89
CA HIS A 871 33.84 -5.58 40.94
C HIS A 871 35.05 -4.89 40.31
N GLN A 872 34.95 -3.61 39.93
CA GLN A 872 36.08 -2.82 39.44
C GLN A 872 37.18 -2.70 40.49
N MET A 873 36.83 -2.45 41.76
CA MET A 873 37.79 -2.43 42.86
C MET A 873 38.48 -3.80 43.05
N ARG A 874 37.74 -4.90 42.86
CA ARG A 874 38.30 -6.26 42.91
C ARG A 874 39.24 -6.54 41.73
N VAL A 875 38.88 -6.09 40.53
CA VAL A 875 39.71 -6.23 39.32
C VAL A 875 40.99 -5.40 39.43
N ALA A 876 40.91 -4.17 39.93
CA ALA A 876 42.07 -3.32 40.18
C ALA A 876 43.02 -3.97 41.21
N GLN A 877 42.49 -4.59 42.28
CA GLN A 877 43.31 -5.36 43.23
C GLN A 877 44.01 -6.56 42.57
N LEU A 878 43.31 -7.30 41.69
CA LEU A 878 43.88 -8.44 40.98
C LEU A 878 44.93 -8.01 39.95
N GLN A 879 44.71 -6.91 39.23
CA GLN A 879 45.69 -6.33 38.31
C GLN A 879 46.95 -5.87 39.05
N GLN A 880 46.80 -5.28 40.23
CA GLN A 880 47.94 -4.90 41.07
C GLN A 880 48.72 -6.13 41.58
N GLN A 881 48.04 -7.24 41.87
CA GLN A 881 48.69 -8.51 42.21
C GLN A 881 49.42 -9.14 41.01
N ILE A 882 48.87 -9.03 39.80
CA ILE A 882 49.52 -9.50 38.57
C ILE A 882 50.76 -8.66 38.27
N GLU A 883 50.70 -7.33 38.37
CA GLU A 883 51.85 -6.46 38.14
C GLU A 883 52.99 -6.70 39.16
N GLN A 884 52.63 -7.06 40.40
CA GLN A 884 53.59 -7.49 41.43
C GLN A 884 54.23 -8.85 41.10
N LEU A 885 53.48 -9.77 40.48
CA LEU A 885 54.00 -11.07 40.04
C LEU A 885 54.85 -10.96 38.75
N GLU A 886 54.51 -10.06 37.83
CA GLU A 886 55.28 -9.82 36.60
C GLU A 886 56.65 -9.17 36.87
N LYS A 887 56.75 -8.32 37.90
CA LYS A 887 58.05 -7.78 38.37
C LYS A 887 58.95 -8.81 39.06
N ALA A 888 58.48 -10.03 39.31
CA ALA A 888 59.19 -11.06 40.07
C ALA A 888 59.85 -12.18 39.25
N MET A 889 59.88 -12.14 37.90
CA MET A 889 60.54 -13.20 37.10
C MET A 889 61.37 -12.69 35.90
N PRO A 890 62.64 -13.14 35.75
CA PRO A 890 63.39 -13.05 34.49
C PRO A 890 63.62 -14.41 33.79
N SER A 891 63.63 -14.33 32.45
CA SER A 891 64.36 -15.15 31.45
C SER A 891 63.99 -16.62 31.16
N ASN A 892 63.37 -16.79 29.97
CA ASN A 892 63.81 -17.63 28.82
C ASN A 892 63.65 -19.18 28.90
N PRO A 893 63.80 -19.94 27.78
CA PRO A 893 62.70 -20.39 26.88
C PRO A 893 62.71 -21.93 26.62
N ILE A 894 61.80 -22.46 25.78
CA ILE A 894 61.96 -23.58 24.79
C ILE A 894 60.66 -24.40 24.56
N ALA A 895 60.24 -24.40 23.29
CA ALA A 895 59.68 -25.45 22.40
C ALA A 895 58.49 -26.39 22.76
N SER A 896 57.53 -26.35 21.83
CA SER A 896 56.97 -27.46 21.01
C SER A 896 56.11 -28.59 21.60
N SER A 897 54.96 -28.76 20.92
CA SER A 897 54.38 -30.01 20.37
C SER A 897 53.46 -30.92 21.20
N VAL A 898 52.26 -31.13 20.62
CA VAL A 898 51.56 -32.41 20.36
C VAL A 898 50.69 -33.08 21.46
N ALA A 899 49.49 -33.46 20.99
CA ALA A 899 48.60 -34.58 21.35
C ALA A 899 47.74 -34.57 22.64
N VAL A 900 46.45 -34.74 22.38
CA VAL A 900 45.38 -35.37 23.21
C VAL A 900 45.70 -36.87 23.34
N PRO A 901 45.55 -37.59 24.49
CA PRO A 901 44.22 -38.02 24.98
C PRO A 901 44.01 -38.31 26.49
N ALA A 902 42.73 -38.18 26.88
CA ALA A 902 41.91 -38.97 27.80
C ALA A 902 42.33 -39.35 29.26
N THR A 903 41.29 -39.25 30.10
CA THR A 903 40.85 -40.14 31.21
C THR A 903 41.20 -39.84 32.68
N ALA A 904 40.15 -39.37 33.40
CA ALA A 904 39.64 -39.77 34.73
C ALA A 904 40.51 -39.46 35.99
N THR A 905 39.99 -38.95 37.12
CA THR A 905 38.74 -39.24 37.85
C THR A 905 38.40 -38.16 38.90
N ALA A 906 37.12 -38.16 39.32
CA ALA A 906 36.53 -37.65 40.58
C ALA A 906 36.34 -36.11 40.68
N GLU A 907 35.18 -35.53 41.03
CA GLU A 907 34.03 -36.04 41.80
C GLU A 907 32.76 -35.17 41.58
N SER A 908 31.60 -35.82 41.78
CA SER A 908 30.23 -35.31 41.99
C SER A 908 29.34 -34.92 40.79
N THR A 909 28.26 -35.70 40.66
CA THR A 909 27.22 -35.73 39.64
C THR A 909 25.88 -35.25 40.20
N SER A 910 25.15 -34.39 39.44
CA SER A 910 23.67 -34.35 39.25
C SER A 910 22.77 -34.17 40.49
N PRO A 911 21.45 -33.88 40.44
CA PRO A 911 20.53 -33.52 39.33
C PRO A 911 19.62 -32.30 39.64
N GLU A 912 19.19 -31.51 38.64
CA GLU A 912 17.96 -30.69 38.79
C GLU A 912 17.27 -30.43 37.43
N GLN A 913 16.87 -31.52 36.78
CA GLN A 913 15.87 -31.55 35.71
C GLN A 913 14.86 -32.64 36.07
N SER A 914 13.89 -32.33 36.94
CA SER A 914 12.63 -33.07 37.19
C SER A 914 11.88 -32.43 38.37
N LYS A 915 11.15 -31.33 38.13
CA LYS A 915 10.20 -30.76 39.12
C LYS A 915 9.06 -29.99 38.44
N ILE A 916 8.60 -30.53 37.31
CA ILE A 916 7.34 -30.13 36.66
C ILE A 916 6.59 -31.41 36.33
N ASP A 917 6.32 -32.20 37.36
CA ASP A 917 5.25 -33.19 37.39
C ASP A 917 5.11 -33.60 38.86
N PHE A 918 3.90 -33.83 39.33
CA PHE A 918 3.57 -34.21 40.72
C PHE A 918 3.44 -33.06 41.75
N LEU A 919 2.37 -32.27 41.65
CA LEU A 919 1.65 -31.70 42.81
C LEU A 919 0.24 -31.21 42.40
N LEU A 920 -0.50 -32.08 41.72
CA LEU A 920 -1.95 -32.11 41.81
C LEU A 920 -2.33 -32.89 43.10
N ASP A 921 -3.42 -32.45 43.72
CA ASP A 921 -4.08 -32.98 44.93
C ASP A 921 -3.56 -32.51 46.30
N HIS A 922 -4.07 -31.37 46.80
CA HIS A 922 -5.26 -31.37 47.67
C HIS A 922 -5.64 -29.96 48.17
N ASP A 923 -6.86 -29.55 47.82
CA ASP A 923 -7.88 -28.79 48.56
C ASP A 923 -7.49 -27.60 49.48
N SER A 924 -7.85 -26.38 49.08
CA SER A 924 -9.19 -25.79 49.32
C SER A 924 -9.21 -24.25 49.19
N SER A 925 -10.20 -23.77 48.43
CA SER A 925 -10.76 -22.40 48.38
C SER A 925 -9.95 -21.23 47.79
N GLY A 926 -10.47 -20.63 46.72
CA GLY A 926 -10.17 -19.25 46.33
C GLY A 926 -10.04 -19.02 44.82
N GLU A 927 -11.16 -18.73 44.17
CA GLU A 927 -11.22 -18.17 42.81
C GLU A 927 -10.41 -16.87 42.71
N THR A 928 -9.27 -16.86 42.01
CA THR A 928 -8.69 -15.68 41.31
C THR A 928 -7.36 -16.06 40.63
N LEU A 929 -7.38 -16.94 39.62
CA LEU A 929 -6.16 -17.24 38.86
C LEU A 929 -6.40 -17.71 37.41
N ALA A 930 -7.43 -17.16 36.75
CA ALA A 930 -7.70 -17.40 35.32
C ALA A 930 -7.46 -16.16 34.43
N GLN A 931 -7.08 -15.00 34.99
CA GLN A 931 -6.89 -13.75 34.24
C GLN A 931 -5.44 -13.32 34.02
N LEU A 932 -4.44 -14.05 34.56
CA LEU A 932 -3.03 -13.62 34.53
C LEU A 932 -2.16 -14.30 33.46
N ALA A 933 -2.75 -15.04 32.51
CA ALA A 933 -2.00 -15.78 31.49
C ALA A 933 -2.02 -15.14 30.07
N ALA A 934 -2.52 -13.90 29.92
CA ALA A 934 -2.69 -13.28 28.59
C ALA A 934 -1.82 -12.02 28.32
N GLN A 935 -0.81 -11.69 29.14
CA GLN A 935 0.08 -10.55 28.82
C GLN A 935 1.52 -10.80 29.26
N ARG A 936 2.31 -11.48 28.40
CA ARG A 936 3.76 -11.27 28.25
C ARG A 936 4.34 -12.10 27.10
N LYS A 937 4.64 -11.42 25.99
CA LYS A 937 5.62 -11.68 24.91
C LYS A 937 5.69 -10.34 24.16
N ILE A 938 6.78 -9.59 24.00
CA ILE A 938 8.27 -9.75 23.99
C ILE A 938 8.81 -8.34 24.33
N SER A 939 9.59 -8.05 25.38
CA SER A 939 11.04 -8.24 25.61
C SER A 939 12.00 -7.62 24.58
N THR A 940 12.73 -6.56 24.98
CA THR A 940 14.22 -6.37 24.92
C THR A 940 14.96 -6.68 23.60
N ALA A 941 15.98 -5.97 23.10
CA ALA A 941 16.87 -4.89 23.53
C ALA A 941 17.90 -4.66 22.39
N SER A 942 18.60 -3.50 22.38
CA SER A 942 20.08 -3.41 22.42
C SER A 942 20.70 -2.23 21.63
N ARG A 943 21.02 -1.19 22.41
CA ARG A 943 22.34 -0.51 22.53
C ARG A 943 22.91 0.39 21.40
N ARG A 944 23.23 1.62 21.86
CA ARG A 944 24.43 2.46 21.60
C ARG A 944 24.43 3.35 20.35
N SER A 945 23.91 4.57 20.51
CA SER A 945 24.69 5.79 20.77
C SER A 945 23.74 6.99 20.95
N HIS A 946 24.02 7.79 21.97
CA HIS A 946 23.56 9.17 22.19
C HIS A 946 23.52 9.95 20.86
N ASP A 947 22.50 10.71 20.48
CA ASP A 947 21.78 11.75 21.23
C ASP A 947 20.33 11.85 20.75
N PHE A 948 19.32 11.57 21.59
CA PHE A 948 18.00 12.22 21.47
C PHE A 948 17.29 12.19 22.83
N MET A 949 16.83 13.36 23.24
CA MET A 949 16.16 13.64 24.51
C MET A 949 14.78 12.96 24.55
N PRO A 950 14.43 12.19 25.60
CA PRO A 950 13.13 11.53 25.70
C PRO A 950 11.97 12.53 25.76
N LEU A 951 10.86 12.17 25.13
CA LEU A 951 9.69 13.04 24.88
C LEU A 951 9.03 13.60 26.16
N ASP A 952 9.24 12.96 27.30
CA ASP A 952 8.74 13.43 28.60
C ASP A 952 9.54 14.63 29.16
N GLU A 953 10.78 14.85 28.71
CA GLU A 953 11.57 16.02 29.08
C GLU A 953 11.35 17.19 28.12
N LEU A 954 10.80 16.94 26.93
CA LEU A 954 10.41 17.95 25.92
C LEU A 954 9.01 18.54 26.19
N LEU A 955 8.17 17.81 26.91
CA LEU A 955 6.84 18.26 27.33
C LEU A 955 6.81 18.88 28.73
N ASN A 956 7.88 18.68 29.52
CA ASN A 956 8.01 19.24 30.88
C ASN A 956 9.15 20.28 31.02
N THR A 957 9.89 20.56 29.95
CA THR A 957 10.73 21.77 29.86
C THR A 957 9.92 22.90 29.23
N SER A 958 9.74 23.99 29.97
CA SER A 958 9.17 25.21 29.42
C SER A 958 10.00 25.67 28.22
N LEU A 959 9.31 26.10 27.15
CA LEU A 959 9.81 26.49 25.81
C LEU A 959 10.76 27.72 25.79
N ASN A 960 11.64 27.86 26.77
CA ASN A 960 12.59 28.97 26.97
C ASN A 960 13.95 28.45 27.49
N ALA A 961 14.59 27.51 26.79
CA ALA A 961 16.03 27.28 26.92
C ALA A 961 16.53 26.35 25.81
N ILE A 962 16.96 26.92 24.67
CA ILE A 962 18.17 26.60 23.90
C ILE A 962 18.18 27.55 22.69
N ASN A 963 19.33 28.20 22.47
CA ASN A 963 19.52 29.41 21.69
C ASN A 963 20.01 29.17 20.25
N SER A 964 19.78 30.21 19.43
CA SER A 964 20.42 30.61 18.15
C SER A 964 19.64 30.18 16.89
N ASP A 965 19.17 31.06 16.01
CA ASP A 965 19.41 32.49 15.83
C ASP A 965 18.21 33.11 15.08
N GLN A 966 17.89 34.35 15.40
CA GLN A 966 16.84 35.20 14.81
C GLN A 966 15.40 34.91 15.29
N VAL A 967 14.99 35.62 16.33
CA VAL A 967 13.85 36.57 16.32
C VAL A 967 13.55 36.94 17.77
N THR A 968 13.86 38.18 18.10
CA THR A 968 13.74 38.75 19.42
C THR A 968 12.30 39.21 19.68
N THR A 969 11.94 39.14 20.96
CA THR A 969 10.87 39.86 21.67
C THR A 969 9.54 39.11 21.90
N ILE A 970 9.23 39.03 23.20
CA ILE A 970 7.95 38.71 23.85
C ILE A 970 7.78 37.24 24.27
N SER A 971 8.38 36.88 25.41
CA SER A 971 7.90 35.75 26.24
C SER A 971 8.18 36.04 27.72
N ASN A 972 7.19 36.61 28.41
CA ASN A 972 7.17 36.69 29.88
C ASN A 972 5.71 36.78 30.38
N PHE A 973 4.98 35.65 30.39
CA PHE A 973 3.70 35.57 31.10
C PHE A 973 3.35 34.11 31.47
N GLY A 974 3.19 33.83 32.76
CA GLY A 974 2.60 32.56 33.22
C GLY A 974 3.10 31.98 34.55
N ARG A 975 3.29 32.77 35.62
CA ARG A 975 3.42 32.21 36.99
C ARG A 975 2.43 32.92 37.91
N SER A 976 1.25 32.32 38.08
CA SER A 976 0.32 32.72 39.14
C SER A 976 0.83 32.21 40.48
N VAL A 977 0.99 33.16 41.39
CA VAL A 977 1.23 32.98 42.82
C VAL A 977 -0.02 32.40 43.46
N SER A 978 0.13 31.28 44.16
CA SER A 978 -0.89 30.69 45.03
C SER A 978 -0.30 30.51 46.42
N MET A 979 -0.90 31.23 47.37
CA MET A 979 -1.00 30.95 48.81
C MET A 979 0.28 30.94 49.65
N GLN A 980 0.50 32.05 50.36
CA GLN A 980 0.89 31.98 51.76
C GLN A 980 0.26 33.16 52.51
N ASP A 981 -0.62 32.84 53.45
CA ASP A 981 -1.15 33.75 54.46
C ASP A 981 0.01 34.31 55.30
N ASP A 982 0.05 35.64 55.45
CA ASP A 982 0.35 36.28 56.73
C ASP A 982 -0.03 37.77 56.66
N ASP A 983 -1.10 38.08 57.38
CA ASP A 983 -1.33 39.22 58.27
C ASP A 983 -1.05 40.68 57.85
N LEU A 984 -2.02 41.53 58.24
CA LEU A 984 -2.01 42.99 58.44
C LEU A 984 -2.61 43.94 57.38
N GLU A 985 -3.58 44.70 57.88
CA GLU A 985 -4.42 45.74 57.28
C GLU A 985 -3.66 46.92 56.64
N LEU A 986 -4.27 47.57 55.63
CA LEU A 986 -4.60 49.02 55.58
C LEU A 986 -4.53 49.64 54.14
N ASP A 987 -5.66 50.26 53.75
CA ASP A 987 -5.88 51.36 52.79
C ASP A 987 -6.20 51.09 51.28
N GLY A 988 -7.45 51.43 50.91
CA GLY A 988 -8.12 51.08 49.65
C GLY A 988 -8.10 52.16 48.56
N ARG A 989 -6.92 52.58 48.08
CA ARG A 989 -6.81 53.49 46.91
C ARG A 989 -5.85 53.02 45.80
N GLY A 990 -5.31 51.81 45.89
CA GLY A 990 -4.44 51.22 44.84
C GLY A 990 -5.16 50.36 43.80
N GLU A 991 -6.31 49.78 44.15
CA GLU A 991 -6.99 48.76 43.34
C GLU A 991 -7.55 49.28 42.01
N THR A 992 -8.04 50.52 41.98
CA THR A 992 -8.67 51.07 40.76
C THR A 992 -7.66 51.44 39.68
N GLN A 993 -6.48 51.95 40.07
CA GLN A 993 -5.41 52.29 39.12
C GLN A 993 -4.70 51.02 38.60
N ALA A 994 -4.51 50.01 39.47
CA ALA A 994 -3.95 48.72 39.08
C ALA A 994 -4.89 47.95 38.15
N ALA A 995 -6.21 47.97 38.42
CA ALA A 995 -7.21 47.35 37.55
C ALA A 995 -7.29 48.04 36.16
N LEU A 996 -7.13 49.36 36.09
CA LEU A 996 -7.20 50.11 34.84
C LEU A 996 -5.96 49.90 33.95
N LEU A 997 -4.77 49.76 34.56
CA LEU A 997 -3.55 49.39 33.83
C LEU A 997 -3.61 47.93 33.36
N ALA A 998 -4.09 47.02 34.21
CA ALA A 998 -4.28 45.61 33.86
C ALA A 998 -5.30 45.42 32.72
N THR A 999 -6.36 46.23 32.67
CA THR A 999 -7.34 46.18 31.57
C THR A 999 -6.79 46.80 30.27
N LYS A 1000 -5.99 47.87 30.35
CA LYS A 1000 -5.32 48.46 29.18
C LYS A 1000 -4.27 47.51 28.58
N GLU A 1001 -3.51 46.81 29.42
CA GLU A 1001 -2.57 45.79 28.98
C GLU A 1001 -3.28 44.58 28.37
N ARG A 1002 -4.39 44.13 28.99
CA ARG A 1002 -5.24 43.07 28.43
C ARG A 1002 -5.88 43.48 27.10
N LEU A 1003 -6.27 44.74 26.94
CA LEU A 1003 -6.77 45.29 25.67
C LEU A 1003 -5.68 45.31 24.60
N SER A 1004 -4.46 45.76 24.93
CA SER A 1004 -3.33 45.75 24.01
C SER A 1004 -2.95 44.33 23.55
N ILE A 1005 -3.06 43.34 24.44
CA ILE A 1005 -2.83 41.92 24.13
C ILE A 1005 -3.96 41.38 23.23
N GLN A 1006 -5.21 41.79 23.46
CA GLN A 1006 -6.31 41.40 22.57
C GLN A 1006 -6.21 42.07 21.20
N GLU A 1007 -5.78 43.33 21.14
CA GLU A 1007 -5.53 44.02 19.88
C GLU A 1007 -4.38 43.39 19.08
N SER A 1008 -3.30 42.94 19.73
CA SER A 1008 -2.23 42.21 19.04
C SER A 1008 -2.68 40.83 18.56
N ARG A 1009 -3.50 40.13 19.33
CA ARG A 1009 -4.15 38.86 18.92
C ARG A 1009 -5.06 39.05 17.71
N VAL A 1010 -5.89 40.09 17.72
CA VAL A 1010 -6.76 40.42 16.57
C VAL A 1010 -5.91 40.73 15.34
N ARG A 1011 -4.84 41.53 15.47
CA ARG A 1011 -3.93 41.78 14.32
C ARG A 1011 -3.29 40.50 13.79
N HIS A 1012 -2.83 39.61 14.67
CA HIS A 1012 -2.23 38.35 14.25
C HIS A 1012 -3.25 37.41 13.58
N LEU A 1013 -4.47 37.30 14.12
CA LEU A 1013 -5.57 36.56 13.49
C LEU A 1013 -5.95 37.15 12.14
N THR A 1014 -5.95 38.48 11.99
CA THR A 1014 -6.18 39.12 10.69
C THR A 1014 -5.09 38.79 9.69
N THR A 1015 -3.82 38.77 10.10
CA THR A 1015 -2.71 38.35 9.22
C THR A 1015 -2.84 36.87 8.83
N LEU A 1016 -3.16 36.00 9.78
CA LEU A 1016 -3.39 34.58 9.51
C LEU A 1016 -4.60 34.37 8.59
N LEU A 1017 -5.67 35.16 8.74
CA LEU A 1017 -6.82 35.11 7.84
C LEU A 1017 -6.44 35.57 6.43
N ALA A 1018 -5.62 36.62 6.30
CA ALA A 1018 -5.12 37.06 5.00
C ALA A 1018 -4.19 36.02 4.34
N GLU A 1019 -3.36 35.33 5.12
CA GLU A 1019 -2.53 34.21 4.64
C GLU A 1019 -3.41 33.02 4.21
N ASN A 1020 -4.43 32.67 4.99
CA ASN A 1020 -5.40 31.63 4.63
C ASN A 1020 -6.21 32.00 3.38
N GLU A 1021 -6.63 33.27 3.23
CA GLU A 1021 -7.31 33.76 2.03
C GLU A 1021 -6.39 33.70 0.80
N GLN A 1022 -5.11 34.05 0.96
CA GLN A 1022 -4.11 33.92 -0.09
C GLN A 1022 -3.88 32.46 -0.50
N ASP A 1023 -3.79 31.55 0.47
CA ASP A 1023 -3.59 30.13 0.19
C ASP A 1023 -4.84 29.49 -0.42
N LEU A 1024 -6.04 29.91 -0.01
CA LEU A 1024 -7.29 29.53 -0.65
C LEU A 1024 -7.35 30.01 -2.11
N ALA A 1025 -6.87 31.22 -2.41
CA ALA A 1025 -6.75 31.72 -3.78
C ALA A 1025 -5.76 30.89 -4.63
N LYS A 1026 -4.60 30.51 -4.07
CA LYS A 1026 -3.64 29.62 -4.74
C LYS A 1026 -4.23 28.24 -5.00
N LEU A 1027 -4.88 27.64 -4.00
CA LEU A 1027 -5.53 26.33 -4.12
C LEU A 1027 -6.65 26.37 -5.16
N THR A 1028 -7.41 27.46 -5.21
CA THR A 1028 -8.45 27.66 -6.24
C THR A 1028 -7.83 27.76 -7.64
N GLN A 1029 -6.75 28.52 -7.81
CA GLN A 1029 -6.03 28.61 -9.09
C GLN A 1029 -5.43 27.27 -9.52
N MET A 1030 -4.86 26.51 -8.57
CA MET A 1030 -4.35 25.16 -8.83
C MET A 1030 -5.47 24.19 -9.18
N ASN A 1031 -6.64 24.30 -8.53
CA ASN A 1031 -7.81 23.50 -8.84
C ASN A 1031 -8.34 23.81 -10.25
N ASP A 1032 -8.38 25.08 -10.65
CA ASP A 1032 -8.75 25.48 -12.00
C ASP A 1032 -7.71 25.03 -13.05
N MET A 1033 -6.42 25.08 -12.72
CA MET A 1033 -5.35 24.56 -13.57
C MET A 1033 -5.46 23.03 -13.75
N LEU A 1034 -5.70 22.30 -12.67
CA LEU A 1034 -5.90 20.85 -12.70
C LEU A 1034 -7.18 20.46 -13.45
N LYS A 1035 -8.27 21.21 -13.28
CA LYS A 1035 -9.50 21.04 -14.08
C LYS A 1035 -9.24 21.29 -15.56
N GLU A 1036 -8.47 22.31 -15.91
CA GLU A 1036 -8.12 22.56 -17.31
C GLU A 1036 -7.15 21.50 -17.85
N GLU A 1037 -6.23 20.98 -17.05
CA GLU A 1037 -5.34 19.89 -17.45
C GLU A 1037 -6.10 18.58 -17.61
N LEU A 1038 -7.06 18.28 -16.73
CA LEU A 1038 -7.98 17.14 -16.87
C LEU A 1038 -8.80 17.28 -18.16
N ARG A 1039 -9.39 18.45 -18.41
CA ARG A 1039 -10.09 18.73 -19.68
C ARG A 1039 -9.15 18.66 -20.89
N ARG A 1040 -7.88 19.05 -20.76
CA ARG A 1040 -6.89 18.94 -21.84
C ARG A 1040 -6.56 17.49 -22.13
N GLN A 1041 -6.43 16.66 -21.09
CA GLN A 1041 -6.14 15.25 -21.19
C GLN A 1041 -7.31 14.49 -21.78
N GLU A 1042 -8.55 14.75 -21.31
CA GLU A 1042 -9.78 14.22 -21.92
C GLU A 1042 -9.88 14.59 -23.41
N ARG A 1043 -9.63 15.87 -23.76
CA ARG A 1043 -9.59 16.30 -25.17
C ARG A 1043 -8.46 15.62 -25.96
N SER A 1044 -7.35 15.25 -25.32
CA SER A 1044 -6.23 14.55 -25.96
C SER A 1044 -6.55 13.08 -26.22
N GLU A 1045 -7.20 12.40 -25.28
CA GLU A 1045 -7.68 11.02 -25.44
C GLU A 1045 -8.77 10.92 -26.52
N GLU A 1046 -9.70 11.88 -26.54
CA GLU A 1046 -10.68 11.98 -27.64
C GLU A 1046 -10.01 12.25 -29.00
N ARG A 1047 -8.94 13.07 -29.05
CA ARG A 1047 -8.15 13.29 -30.27
C ARG A 1047 -7.46 12.02 -30.75
N GLU A 1048 -6.98 11.18 -29.84
CA GLU A 1048 -6.32 9.91 -30.18
C GLU A 1048 -7.27 8.98 -30.95
N GLN A 1049 -8.54 8.93 -30.57
CA GLN A 1049 -9.59 8.18 -31.29
C GLN A 1049 -9.80 8.70 -32.72
N HIS A 1050 -9.61 10.01 -32.94
CA HIS A 1050 -9.72 10.63 -34.26
C HIS A 1050 -8.39 10.70 -35.03
N MET A 1051 -7.27 10.26 -34.43
CA MET A 1051 -5.92 10.34 -35.00
C MET A 1051 -5.71 9.41 -36.22
N HIS A 1052 -6.46 8.30 -36.30
CA HIS A 1052 -6.53 7.45 -37.49
C HIS A 1052 -7.00 8.22 -38.74
N ASN A 1053 -7.68 9.36 -38.56
CA ASN A 1053 -8.18 10.22 -39.62
C ASN A 1053 -7.26 11.43 -39.90
N SER A 1054 -5.95 11.29 -39.66
CA SER A 1054 -4.95 12.36 -39.81
C SER A 1054 -4.82 12.88 -41.26
N GLU A 1055 -5.06 12.05 -42.27
CA GLU A 1055 -5.08 12.48 -43.68
C GLU A 1055 -6.27 13.39 -44.00
N TYR A 1056 -7.45 13.12 -43.43
CA TYR A 1056 -8.61 13.98 -43.58
C TYR A 1056 -8.41 15.31 -42.88
N LEU A 1057 -7.83 15.30 -41.68
CA LEU A 1057 -7.46 16.53 -40.97
C LEU A 1057 -6.48 17.37 -41.80
N LYS A 1058 -5.46 16.74 -42.40
CA LYS A 1058 -4.52 17.41 -43.32
C LYS A 1058 -5.27 18.08 -44.47
N ASN A 1059 -6.22 17.39 -45.09
CA ASN A 1059 -7.01 17.94 -46.20
C ASN A 1059 -7.95 19.07 -45.77
N VAL A 1060 -8.59 18.95 -44.60
CA VAL A 1060 -9.47 19.98 -44.02
C VAL A 1060 -8.67 21.22 -43.61
N PHE A 1061 -7.51 21.04 -42.97
CA PHE A 1061 -6.62 22.11 -42.56
C PHE A 1061 -6.00 22.84 -43.75
N LEU A 1062 -5.57 22.09 -44.77
CA LEU A 1062 -5.07 22.66 -46.02
C LEU A 1062 -6.17 23.50 -46.69
N LYS A 1063 -7.40 22.96 -46.79
CA LYS A 1063 -8.57 23.73 -47.28
C LYS A 1063 -8.83 24.99 -46.44
N PHE A 1064 -8.76 24.90 -45.12
CA PHE A 1064 -8.97 26.05 -44.24
C PHE A 1064 -7.97 27.20 -44.49
N ILE A 1065 -6.69 26.88 -44.74
CA ILE A 1065 -5.66 27.87 -45.05
C ILE A 1065 -5.79 28.41 -46.48
N THR A 1066 -6.06 27.54 -47.46
CA THR A 1066 -6.04 27.91 -48.89
C THR A 1066 -7.31 28.62 -49.37
N LEU A 1067 -8.47 28.35 -48.76
CA LEU A 1067 -9.73 28.98 -49.18
C LEU A 1067 -9.74 30.44 -48.77
N SER A 1068 -10.06 31.38 -49.67
CA SER A 1068 -10.09 32.83 -49.38
C SER A 1068 -11.45 33.32 -48.86
N ASN A 1069 -12.50 32.50 -48.99
CA ASN A 1069 -13.87 32.84 -48.63
C ASN A 1069 -14.11 32.67 -47.12
N SER A 1070 -14.55 33.75 -46.46
CA SER A 1070 -14.85 33.77 -45.02
C SER A 1070 -15.95 32.77 -44.62
N ASP A 1071 -16.99 32.61 -45.44
CA ASP A 1071 -18.12 31.72 -45.15
C ASP A 1071 -17.76 30.23 -45.21
N GLU A 1072 -16.84 29.85 -46.11
CA GLU A 1072 -16.38 28.47 -46.22
C GLU A 1072 -15.42 28.12 -45.08
N ARG A 1073 -14.56 29.06 -44.67
CA ARG A 1073 -13.72 28.91 -43.47
C ARG A 1073 -14.57 28.71 -42.22
N GLN A 1074 -15.65 29.48 -42.04
CA GLN A 1074 -16.57 29.33 -40.91
C GLN A 1074 -17.24 27.95 -40.87
N ARG A 1075 -17.61 27.38 -42.02
CA ARG A 1075 -18.19 26.01 -42.09
C ARG A 1075 -17.18 24.91 -41.73
N LEU A 1076 -15.89 25.17 -41.90
CA LEU A 1076 -14.82 24.23 -41.52
C LEU A 1076 -14.46 24.30 -40.03
N VAL A 1077 -14.82 25.37 -39.30
CA VAL A 1077 -14.53 25.51 -37.86
C VAL A 1077 -15.21 24.43 -37.01
N PRO A 1078 -16.50 24.09 -37.20
CA PRO A 1078 -17.12 22.96 -36.50
C PRO A 1078 -16.42 21.63 -36.77
N VAL A 1079 -16.02 21.39 -38.03
CA VAL A 1079 -15.31 20.17 -38.43
C VAL A 1079 -13.93 20.08 -37.77
N LEU A 1080 -13.18 21.18 -37.75
CA LEU A 1080 -11.90 21.28 -37.03
C LEU A 1080 -12.10 21.09 -35.53
N ASN A 1081 -13.17 21.62 -34.94
CA ASN A 1081 -13.47 21.43 -33.52
C ASN A 1081 -13.81 19.97 -33.19
N THR A 1082 -14.56 19.27 -34.05
CA THR A 1082 -14.88 17.85 -33.83
C THR A 1082 -13.63 16.97 -33.87
N ILE A 1083 -12.67 17.28 -34.76
CA ILE A 1083 -11.44 16.47 -34.94
C ILE A 1083 -10.36 16.84 -33.92
N LEU A 1084 -10.14 18.13 -33.66
CA LEU A 1084 -9.06 18.63 -32.79
C LEU A 1084 -9.49 18.88 -31.34
N ARG A 1085 -10.79 18.76 -31.04
CA ARG A 1085 -11.39 19.02 -29.72
C ARG A 1085 -10.82 20.30 -29.11
N LEU A 1086 -11.09 21.40 -29.81
CA LEU A 1086 -10.54 22.71 -29.46
C LEU A 1086 -11.29 23.25 -28.24
N SER A 1087 -10.57 23.99 -27.40
CA SER A 1087 -11.19 24.69 -26.28
C SER A 1087 -12.15 25.76 -26.80
N ARG A 1088 -13.09 26.18 -25.97
CA ARG A 1088 -14.04 27.24 -26.32
C ARG A 1088 -13.32 28.52 -26.78
N ASN A 1089 -12.22 28.88 -26.12
CA ASN A 1089 -11.40 30.03 -26.48
C ASN A 1089 -10.71 29.84 -27.85
N GLU A 1090 -10.20 28.64 -28.15
CA GLU A 1090 -9.57 28.33 -29.44
C GLU A 1090 -10.59 28.30 -30.59
N VAL A 1091 -11.81 27.79 -30.35
CA VAL A 1091 -12.92 27.83 -31.30
C VAL A 1091 -13.36 29.27 -31.58
N GLU A 1092 -13.42 30.11 -30.54
CA GLU A 1092 -13.71 31.54 -30.66
C GLU A 1092 -12.60 32.25 -31.46
N MET A 1093 -11.32 31.95 -31.20
CA MET A 1093 -10.21 32.48 -32.00
C MET A 1093 -10.27 32.04 -33.47
N LEU A 1094 -10.53 30.76 -33.75
CA LEU A 1094 -10.70 30.28 -35.12
C LEU A 1094 -11.90 30.91 -35.82
N ASN A 1095 -12.99 31.17 -35.09
CA ASN A 1095 -14.14 31.90 -35.62
C ASN A 1095 -13.81 33.37 -35.93
N CYS A 1096 -13.03 34.04 -35.08
CA CYS A 1096 -12.54 35.40 -35.34
C CYS A 1096 -11.63 35.44 -36.58
N VAL A 1097 -10.71 34.49 -36.70
CA VAL A 1097 -9.82 34.34 -37.87
C VAL A 1097 -10.61 33.99 -39.13
N ALA A 1098 -11.62 33.11 -39.04
CA ALA A 1098 -12.50 32.75 -40.16
C ALA A 1098 -13.35 33.94 -40.62
N LYS A 1099 -13.76 34.83 -39.71
CA LYS A 1099 -14.47 36.10 -40.00
C LYS A 1099 -13.56 37.24 -40.46
N GLY A 1100 -12.24 37.05 -40.48
CA GLY A 1100 -11.27 38.09 -40.85
C GLY A 1100 -11.11 39.20 -39.79
N GLN A 1101 -11.58 38.99 -38.55
CA GLN A 1101 -11.38 39.93 -37.45
C GLN A 1101 -9.99 39.76 -36.84
N LYS A 1102 -9.33 40.88 -36.50
CA LYS A 1102 -8.07 40.85 -35.75
C LYS A 1102 -8.36 40.38 -34.32
N VAL A 1103 -7.65 39.34 -33.87
CA VAL A 1103 -7.71 38.85 -32.50
C VAL A 1103 -7.15 39.94 -31.58
N SER A 1104 -7.97 40.49 -30.69
CA SER A 1104 -7.52 41.47 -29.69
C SER A 1104 -6.54 40.79 -28.73
N THR A 1105 -5.28 41.21 -28.81
CA THR A 1105 -4.18 40.79 -27.93
C THR A 1105 -4.28 41.52 -26.60
N ASP A 1106 -5.16 41.07 -25.72
CA ASP A 1106 -5.13 41.51 -24.33
C ASP A 1106 -5.55 40.34 -23.43
N GLY A 1107 -4.57 39.53 -23.02
CA GLY A 1107 -4.80 38.35 -22.21
C GLY A 1107 -3.77 37.22 -22.40
N SER A 1108 -2.57 37.42 -21.88
CA SER A 1108 -1.68 36.38 -21.33
C SER A 1108 -1.51 35.05 -22.09
N SER A 1109 -1.23 35.08 -23.40
CA SER A 1109 -0.65 33.91 -24.08
C SER A 1109 0.35 34.30 -25.16
N ARG A 1110 1.54 33.68 -25.09
CA ARG A 1110 2.68 33.89 -25.98
C ARG A 1110 2.27 33.76 -27.45
N SER A 1111 2.49 34.83 -28.21
CA SER A 1111 2.19 34.90 -29.63
C SER A 1111 3.04 33.89 -30.43
N TRP A 1112 2.36 33.06 -31.24
CA TRP A 1112 2.97 32.08 -32.15
C TRP A 1112 3.91 32.70 -33.21
N THR A 1113 3.80 34.01 -33.47
CA THR A 1113 4.66 34.74 -34.42
C THR A 1113 6.09 34.98 -33.91
N GLY A 1114 6.33 34.85 -32.61
CA GLY A 1114 7.69 34.94 -32.04
C GLY A 1114 8.59 33.75 -32.39
N PHE A 1115 8.01 32.57 -32.61
CA PHE A 1115 8.78 31.36 -32.93
C PHE A 1115 9.27 31.31 -34.39
N LEU A 1116 8.58 31.99 -35.31
CA LEU A 1116 8.97 32.00 -36.73
C LEU A 1116 10.10 32.99 -37.05
N SER A 1117 10.35 33.98 -36.19
CA SER A 1117 11.47 34.93 -36.37
C SER A 1117 12.83 34.34 -35.95
N ALA A 1118 12.84 33.26 -35.16
CA ALA A 1118 14.07 32.58 -34.73
C ALA A 1118 14.67 31.69 -35.83
N TRP A 1119 13.95 31.41 -36.93
CA TRP A 1119 14.39 30.56 -38.03
C TRP A 1119 14.74 31.34 -39.31
N SER A 1120 14.56 32.67 -39.34
CA SER A 1120 15.03 33.53 -40.43
C SER A 1120 16.35 34.21 -40.05
N GLY A 1121 17.45 33.52 -40.30
CA GLY A 1121 18.75 34.08 -40.71
C GLY A 1121 19.29 35.29 -39.95
N SER A 1122 20.20 35.01 -39.01
CA SER A 1122 21.30 35.92 -38.67
C SER A 1122 22.08 36.26 -39.95
N GLY A 1123 21.98 37.51 -40.41
CA GLY A 1123 22.60 37.95 -41.65
C GLY A 1123 22.36 39.42 -41.96
N ASN A 1124 22.72 40.31 -41.03
CA ASN A 1124 23.27 41.66 -41.32
C ASN A 1124 23.30 42.48 -40.03
N SER A 1125 24.49 42.65 -39.46
CA SER A 1125 24.78 43.82 -38.63
C SER A 1125 26.03 44.48 -39.20
N ALA A 1126 25.78 45.40 -40.13
CA ALA A 1126 26.78 46.36 -40.58
C ALA A 1126 26.07 47.69 -40.86
N ASN A 1127 26.47 48.67 -40.05
CA ASN A 1127 26.54 50.09 -40.37
C ASN A 1127 25.27 50.97 -40.25
N ALA A 1128 25.46 52.00 -39.42
CA ALA A 1128 25.12 53.40 -39.65
C ALA A 1128 24.07 54.05 -38.73
N ASN A 1129 24.60 55.09 -38.06
CA ASN A 1129 23.98 56.36 -37.72
C ASN A 1129 23.19 56.48 -36.42
N ASN A 1130 23.96 56.75 -35.36
CA ASN A 1130 23.62 57.82 -34.43
C ASN A 1130 24.15 59.14 -35.00
N ASN A 1131 23.25 60.08 -35.28
CA ASN A 1131 23.54 61.47 -35.58
C ASN A 1131 22.55 62.30 -34.73
N ASN A 1132 23.13 63.11 -33.83
CA ASN A 1132 22.53 63.95 -32.77
C ASN A 1132 21.95 63.26 -31.53
#